data_AF-A0A7C2PN90-F1
#
_entry.id   AF-A0A7C2PN90-F1
#
_cell.length_a   1.000
_cell.length_b   1.000
_cell.length_c   1.000
_cell.angle_alpha   90.00
_cell.angle_beta   90.00
_cell.angle_gamma   90.00
#
_symmetry.space_group_name_H-M   'P 1'
#
loop_
_entity.id
_entity.type
_entity.pdbx_description
1 polymer ?
#
loop_
_entity_poly.entity_id
_entity_poly.type
_entity_poly.pdbx_seq_one_letter_code
_entity_poly.pdbx_strand_id
1 'polypeptide(L)'
;MSKCLSFATASLLIVSFTGCGSDSSNGSTTNDSTTNTSYTSVIPTSGSTLPYSVLDNTIDDGAKPDSKMEIRNGGYGSAAAAHPTNNNQFYALTDRGPNATYSDGKMFPTPDYTPRIGLFEIQKDGSVKKIKEILFKRPDGTLITGLPNPAGLGATNEKPYDKNGNLIVDENNDTKLDAYGLDSEALAAMNDGTFWVSDEYGPHIVHFDKDGKEIDRINPFVDDNRTSMNLPAEFAHRRANRGMEGLAITPDQKTLVGIMQSTMDNPKAAHTSTITRIVTINLETKAIKQYLYKQDKPANSNSEIVAISSDEFLVIERDGAFSGATPSAQKYIYRIKLSTGTELEALSSSDDADFTQDADLGLTIGGETLEEVVYGDGTNLAKGWENLAKKGIYPVSKELVVDMVADFAYPHDKMEGLILFKDGNLGVLNDDDFATWVTGGVLEQKYLDDTQEKIDQNTLYVIKNPVLGDKLVKLGSFNTNEAQGSEIVAYDKASKKMFVTNGANNKIDIIDISTPTAPTKLSSIDLSAYGTGVNSVAAHNGVVAAAVEVKSTDGLYTNSKGKVVFFNVDGSHIRTVEVGYLPDMLTFNEDNTKVVVANEGEPNGDYSVDPIGSVGIITVADGSYVDVKFSSATLSDATDGTPVRLGGTPSDDQAKDIEPEYIAISGEYAYVTLQENNAIAKVNINNGTLEYVKSFGAKSYESDSGNTIDIEEDGEIRMQSYPGLFGLYMPDTIASYTTNNTTYLVTANEGDGREYPINDFNATLETGDVLTDDKKISKLKLDPSIADAYTDDNDLKVVIDMGDTDNDGDYDKLYTYGARSFSIWNTEGNLVFDSGNSISKIVANAQPALFNQDKGEMDGRSGNKGAEPEALAVGEIDGKTYVFVGLERQNGIVMYDITNPAKVKFVDYIETESEGEISPEGMKFIPESDSPNGKNLLLVANEISGSTAIYEIK
;
A
#
# COMPACT_ATOMS: atom_id res chain seq x y z
N MET A 1 -23.98 -43.46 -49.91
CA MET A 1 -24.11 -43.13 -51.35
C MET A 1 -25.03 -41.93 -51.48
N SER A 2 -24.48 -40.81 -52.00
CA SER A 2 -25.14 -39.61 -52.59
C SER A 2 -26.17 -38.83 -51.76
N LYS A 3 -26.14 -37.50 -51.62
CA LYS A 3 -25.52 -36.39 -52.38
C LYS A 3 -25.50 -35.11 -51.51
N CYS A 4 -24.58 -34.20 -51.82
CA CYS A 4 -24.35 -32.89 -51.22
C CYS A 4 -25.36 -31.77 -51.61
N LEU A 5 -25.13 -30.60 -50.97
CA LEU A 5 -25.56 -29.20 -51.20
C LEU A 5 -26.88 -28.79 -50.52
N SER A 6 -27.07 -27.59 -49.96
CA SER A 6 -26.26 -26.40 -49.61
C SER A 6 -27.26 -25.32 -49.17
N PHE A 7 -26.95 -24.60 -48.08
CA PHE A 7 -27.43 -23.26 -47.66
C PHE A 7 -28.92 -22.87 -47.73
N ALA A 8 -29.46 -22.42 -46.58
CA ALA A 8 -29.79 -21.01 -46.30
C ALA A 8 -30.87 -20.89 -45.21
N THR A 9 -30.54 -20.16 -44.15
CA THR A 9 -31.42 -19.63 -43.10
C THR A 9 -32.26 -18.45 -43.59
N ALA A 10 -33.53 -18.38 -43.22
CA ALA A 10 -34.20 -17.15 -42.77
C ALA A 10 -35.66 -17.39 -42.32
N SER A 11 -35.91 -17.05 -41.06
CA SER A 11 -37.00 -16.19 -40.59
C SER A 11 -38.47 -16.67 -40.61
N LEU A 12 -39.02 -16.68 -39.39
CA LEU A 12 -40.10 -15.79 -38.91
C LEU A 12 -41.41 -16.46 -38.44
N LEU A 13 -41.70 -16.17 -37.16
CA LEU A 13 -42.98 -15.70 -36.62
C LEU A 13 -44.09 -16.70 -36.23
N ILE A 14 -44.76 -16.30 -35.13
CA ILE A 14 -46.20 -16.38 -34.82
C ILE A 14 -46.67 -17.42 -33.78
N VAL A 15 -46.92 -16.86 -32.58
CA VAL A 15 -48.22 -16.80 -31.87
C VAL A 15 -48.51 -17.80 -30.74
N SER A 16 -48.75 -17.15 -29.59
CA SER A 16 -49.48 -17.49 -28.37
C SER A 16 -50.66 -18.45 -28.51
N PHE A 17 -50.94 -19.22 -27.45
CA PHE A 17 -52.26 -19.20 -26.81
C PHE A 17 -52.20 -19.65 -25.33
N THR A 18 -53.12 -19.07 -24.58
CA THR A 18 -53.40 -19.12 -23.14
C THR A 18 -53.84 -20.49 -22.61
N GLY A 19 -53.58 -20.73 -21.32
CA GLY A 19 -54.20 -21.79 -20.51
C GLY A 19 -54.24 -21.37 -19.04
N CYS A 20 -55.45 -21.19 -18.52
CA CYS A 20 -55.78 -20.74 -17.18
C CYS A 20 -55.64 -21.89 -16.16
N GLY A 21 -55.18 -21.60 -14.95
CA GLY A 21 -55.16 -22.53 -13.83
C GLY A 21 -54.65 -21.87 -12.55
N SER A 22 -55.58 -21.44 -11.71
CA SER A 22 -55.35 -21.01 -10.33
C SER A 22 -54.95 -22.20 -9.45
N ASP A 23 -53.89 -22.06 -8.65
CA ASP A 23 -53.99 -22.17 -7.19
C ASP A 23 -52.64 -21.91 -6.50
N SER A 24 -52.78 -21.42 -5.28
CA SER A 24 -51.83 -20.71 -4.44
C SER A 24 -50.70 -21.53 -3.81
N SER A 25 -49.63 -20.79 -3.49
CA SER A 25 -48.68 -20.98 -2.38
C SER A 25 -47.76 -22.20 -2.41
N ASN A 26 -46.53 -22.00 -2.89
CA ASN A 26 -45.34 -22.11 -2.04
C ASN A 26 -44.16 -21.40 -2.74
N GLY A 27 -43.74 -20.27 -2.17
CA GLY A 27 -42.57 -19.54 -2.61
C GLY A 27 -41.31 -20.35 -2.34
N SER A 28 -40.74 -20.92 -3.39
CA SER A 28 -39.33 -21.25 -3.46
C SER A 28 -38.68 -20.14 -4.27
N THR A 29 -38.20 -19.11 -3.58
CA THR A 29 -37.23 -18.17 -4.15
C THR A 29 -35.94 -18.94 -4.31
N THR A 30 -35.67 -19.43 -5.50
CA THR A 30 -34.30 -19.74 -5.92
C THR A 30 -33.56 -18.41 -5.92
N ASN A 31 -32.85 -18.15 -4.82
CA ASN A 31 -31.75 -17.20 -4.80
C ASN A 31 -30.70 -17.73 -5.76
N ASP A 32 -30.78 -17.31 -7.02
CA ASP A 32 -29.67 -17.43 -7.95
C ASP A 32 -28.68 -16.31 -7.58
N SER A 33 -27.90 -16.56 -6.53
CA SER A 33 -26.72 -15.77 -6.23
C SER A 33 -25.63 -16.18 -7.22
N THR A 34 -25.77 -15.76 -8.47
CA THR A 34 -24.66 -15.81 -9.42
C THR A 34 -23.58 -14.87 -8.89
N THR A 35 -22.52 -15.44 -8.34
CA THR A 35 -21.25 -14.78 -8.03
C THR A 35 -20.83 -13.98 -9.27
N ASN A 36 -20.94 -12.65 -9.22
CA ASN A 36 -20.70 -11.77 -10.35
C ASN A 36 -19.18 -11.64 -10.54
N THR A 37 -18.56 -12.64 -11.17
CA THR A 37 -17.12 -12.67 -11.44
C THR A 37 -16.75 -11.48 -12.32
N SER A 38 -15.80 -10.67 -11.85
CA SER A 38 -15.23 -9.55 -12.59
C SER A 38 -14.25 -10.05 -13.67
N TYR A 39 -14.22 -9.39 -14.82
CA TYR A 39 -13.32 -9.65 -15.96
C TYR A 39 -12.26 -8.57 -16.14
N THR A 40 -12.12 -7.63 -15.21
CA THR A 40 -11.07 -6.59 -15.25
C THR A 40 -9.66 -7.21 -15.28
N SER A 41 -9.46 -8.34 -14.60
CA SER A 41 -8.16 -9.02 -14.47
C SER A 41 -7.64 -9.66 -15.76
N VAL A 42 -8.50 -9.86 -16.77
CA VAL A 42 -8.12 -10.43 -18.09
C VAL A 42 -7.71 -9.37 -19.11
N ILE A 43 -7.84 -8.08 -18.78
CA ILE A 43 -7.31 -6.99 -19.60
C ILE A 43 -5.78 -7.10 -19.65
N PRO A 44 -5.16 -7.09 -20.83
CA PRO A 44 -3.70 -7.16 -20.94
C PRO A 44 -3.06 -5.86 -20.44
N THR A 45 -1.79 -5.93 -20.04
CA THR A 45 -1.03 -4.74 -19.58
C THR A 45 -0.89 -3.66 -20.66
N SER A 46 -0.97 -4.04 -21.94
CA SER A 46 -1.01 -3.10 -23.07
C SER A 46 -2.33 -2.33 -23.21
N GLY A 47 -3.32 -2.65 -22.38
CA GLY A 47 -4.68 -2.11 -22.44
C GLY A 47 -5.55 -2.77 -23.52
N SER A 48 -6.84 -2.43 -23.49
CA SER A 48 -7.87 -2.90 -24.43
C SER A 48 -8.59 -1.72 -25.05
N THR A 49 -8.65 -1.67 -26.38
CA THR A 49 -9.19 -0.51 -27.08
C THR A 49 -10.72 -0.46 -27.02
N LEU A 50 -11.26 0.75 -26.92
CA LEU A 50 -12.70 0.97 -26.98
C LEU A 50 -13.18 1.02 -28.44
N PRO A 51 -14.36 0.46 -28.75
CA PRO A 51 -14.91 0.49 -30.10
C PRO A 51 -15.43 1.88 -30.48
N TYR A 52 -15.09 2.34 -31.68
CA TYR A 52 -15.53 3.61 -32.24
C TYR A 52 -16.28 3.45 -33.57
N SER A 53 -16.89 4.54 -34.03
CA SER A 53 -17.37 4.70 -35.42
C SER A 53 -16.76 5.98 -36.01
N VAL A 54 -16.85 6.21 -37.32
CA VAL A 54 -16.26 7.39 -37.96
C VAL A 54 -17.35 8.44 -38.20
N LEU A 55 -17.15 9.67 -37.70
CA LEU A 55 -18.03 10.82 -37.93
C LEU A 55 -17.78 11.48 -39.28
N ASP A 56 -16.51 11.67 -39.63
CA ASP A 56 -16.07 12.29 -40.88
C ASP A 56 -14.71 11.70 -41.30
N ASN A 57 -14.51 11.48 -42.60
CA ASN A 57 -13.24 11.08 -43.19
C ASN A 57 -12.95 11.81 -44.52
N THR A 58 -13.52 13.01 -44.67
CA THR A 58 -13.42 13.82 -45.89
C THR A 58 -12.31 14.88 -45.81
N ILE A 59 -11.77 15.14 -44.62
CA ILE A 59 -10.75 16.16 -44.35
C ILE A 59 -9.37 15.62 -44.69
N ASP A 60 -8.55 16.41 -45.39
CA ASP A 60 -7.15 16.07 -45.67
C ASP A 60 -6.36 15.98 -44.36
N ASP A 61 -5.53 14.95 -44.24
CA ASP A 61 -4.63 14.82 -43.09
C ASP A 61 -3.45 15.78 -43.24
N GLY A 62 -3.40 16.82 -42.40
CA GLY A 62 -2.33 17.82 -42.41
C GLY A 62 -0.93 17.24 -42.17
N ALA A 63 -0.84 16.13 -41.44
CA ALA A 63 0.40 15.44 -41.11
C ALA A 63 0.91 14.58 -42.27
N LYS A 64 -0.01 14.10 -43.13
CA LYS A 64 0.26 13.08 -44.14
C LYS A 64 -0.35 13.46 -45.50
N PRO A 65 0.48 14.05 -46.40
CA PRO A 65 0.02 14.45 -47.73
C PRO A 65 -0.68 13.31 -48.48
N ASP A 66 -1.72 13.67 -49.24
CA ASP A 66 -2.56 12.76 -50.03
C ASP A 66 -3.35 11.72 -49.22
N SER A 67 -3.43 11.85 -47.90
CA SER A 67 -4.25 11.02 -47.01
C SER A 67 -5.44 11.79 -46.43
N LYS A 68 -6.46 11.06 -45.98
CA LYS A 68 -7.62 11.62 -45.26
C LYS A 68 -7.55 11.18 -43.80
N MET A 69 -7.83 12.10 -42.89
CA MET A 69 -7.93 11.78 -41.46
C MET A 69 -9.34 11.29 -41.11
N GLU A 70 -9.43 10.43 -40.10
CA GLU A 70 -10.69 10.00 -39.49
C GLU A 70 -10.97 10.84 -38.23
N ILE A 71 -12.14 11.47 -38.21
CA ILE A 71 -12.75 11.97 -36.99
C ILE A 71 -13.55 10.82 -36.38
N ARG A 72 -13.11 10.30 -35.24
CA ARG A 72 -13.72 9.13 -34.62
C ARG A 72 -14.79 9.53 -33.62
N ASN A 73 -15.98 8.97 -33.74
CA ASN A 73 -16.99 8.89 -32.68
C ASN A 73 -16.55 7.85 -31.63
N GLY A 74 -15.37 8.11 -31.08
CA GLY A 74 -14.55 7.23 -30.28
C GLY A 74 -14.18 7.83 -28.95
N GLY A 75 -14.02 9.17 -28.88
CA GLY A 75 -13.48 10.01 -27.79
C GLY A 75 -14.13 9.88 -26.42
N TYR A 76 -14.28 8.66 -25.93
CA TYR A 76 -14.79 8.26 -24.62
C TYR A 76 -13.63 8.21 -23.63
N GLY A 77 -12.95 9.33 -23.46
CA GLY A 77 -11.72 9.43 -22.67
C GLY A 77 -11.66 10.59 -21.70
N SER A 78 -12.54 11.59 -21.83
CA SER A 78 -12.60 12.75 -20.95
C SER A 78 -12.83 12.37 -19.49
N ALA A 79 -13.69 11.37 -19.25
CA ALA A 79 -13.90 10.83 -17.90
C ALA A 79 -14.40 9.39 -17.95
N ALA A 80 -14.35 8.70 -16.80
CA ALA A 80 -14.97 7.39 -16.67
C ALA A 80 -15.43 7.10 -15.25
N ALA A 81 -16.43 6.22 -15.12
CA ALA A 81 -16.95 5.78 -13.82
C ALA A 81 -17.34 4.31 -13.86
N ALA A 82 -17.14 3.59 -12.76
CA ALA A 82 -17.59 2.20 -12.65
C ALA A 82 -19.12 2.13 -12.71
N HIS A 83 -19.67 1.05 -13.29
CA HIS A 83 -21.10 0.84 -13.21
C HIS A 83 -21.49 0.52 -11.74
N PRO A 84 -22.46 1.24 -11.14
CA PRO A 84 -22.72 1.12 -9.70
C PRO A 84 -23.14 -0.28 -9.22
N THR A 85 -23.67 -1.11 -10.12
CA THR A 85 -24.17 -2.46 -9.78
C THR A 85 -23.62 -3.60 -10.63
N ASN A 86 -22.83 -3.33 -11.68
CA ASN A 86 -22.35 -4.36 -12.60
C ASN A 86 -20.82 -4.32 -12.70
N ASN A 87 -20.16 -5.33 -12.15
CA ASN A 87 -18.71 -5.36 -12.00
C ASN A 87 -17.94 -5.40 -13.33
N ASN A 88 -18.60 -5.77 -14.43
CA ASN A 88 -17.98 -5.86 -15.75
C ASN A 88 -18.27 -4.65 -16.63
N GLN A 89 -19.02 -3.67 -16.12
CA GLN A 89 -19.44 -2.51 -16.90
C GLN A 89 -18.88 -1.23 -16.31
N PHE A 90 -18.65 -0.27 -17.21
CA PHE A 90 -18.22 1.07 -16.85
C PHE A 90 -18.82 2.07 -17.84
N TYR A 91 -18.95 3.30 -17.38
CA TYR A 91 -19.33 4.44 -18.18
C TYR A 91 -18.06 5.21 -18.58
N ALA A 92 -18.04 5.72 -19.80
CA ALA A 92 -17.01 6.65 -20.25
C ALA A 92 -17.67 7.84 -20.94
N LEU A 93 -17.08 9.02 -20.78
CA LEU A 93 -17.62 10.31 -21.21
C LEU A 93 -16.85 10.85 -22.41
N THR A 94 -17.54 11.54 -23.32
CA THR A 94 -16.90 12.30 -24.39
C THR A 94 -16.87 13.79 -24.09
N ASP A 95 -15.86 14.48 -24.59
CA ASP A 95 -15.79 15.94 -24.59
C ASP A 95 -16.86 16.60 -25.52
N ARG A 96 -16.82 17.93 -25.69
CA ARG A 96 -17.59 18.81 -26.60
C ARG A 96 -17.59 18.36 -28.06
N GLY A 97 -16.76 17.40 -28.42
CA GLY A 97 -16.60 16.94 -29.79
C GLY A 97 -15.23 17.31 -30.36
N PRO A 98 -14.93 16.82 -31.58
CA PRO A 98 -13.68 17.12 -32.25
C PRO A 98 -13.55 18.63 -32.41
N ASN A 99 -12.45 19.19 -31.91
CA ASN A 99 -12.19 20.60 -31.97
C ASN A 99 -10.69 20.91 -32.13
N ALA A 100 -10.42 22.10 -32.62
CA ALA A 100 -9.06 22.53 -32.98
C ALA A 100 -8.91 24.04 -32.75
N THR A 101 -7.78 24.48 -32.20
CA THR A 101 -7.47 25.91 -32.07
C THR A 101 -7.43 26.57 -33.45
N TYR A 102 -8.23 27.62 -33.66
CA TYR A 102 -8.33 28.32 -34.95
C TYR A 102 -8.68 29.80 -34.78
N SER A 103 -7.81 30.69 -35.29
CA SER A 103 -8.01 32.14 -35.24
C SER A 103 -8.27 32.65 -33.81
N ASP A 104 -9.33 33.43 -33.58
CA ASP A 104 -9.79 33.91 -32.26
C ASP A 104 -10.81 32.95 -31.58
N GLY A 105 -10.82 31.68 -31.98
CA GLY A 105 -11.71 30.67 -31.40
C GLY A 105 -11.31 29.25 -31.72
N LYS A 106 -12.31 28.42 -32.03
CA LYS A 106 -12.17 26.97 -32.22
C LYS A 106 -12.85 26.53 -33.51
N MET A 107 -12.20 25.65 -34.26
CA MET A 107 -12.81 24.93 -35.36
C MET A 107 -13.53 23.70 -34.81
N PHE A 108 -14.79 23.51 -35.20
CA PHE A 108 -15.63 22.37 -34.87
C PHE A 108 -16.00 21.65 -36.18
N PRO A 109 -15.29 20.57 -36.56
CA PRO A 109 -15.60 19.86 -37.79
C PRO A 109 -16.97 19.20 -37.79
N THR A 110 -17.49 18.88 -36.61
CA THR A 110 -18.85 18.36 -36.40
C THR A 110 -19.59 19.25 -35.40
N PRO A 111 -20.06 20.43 -35.82
CA PRO A 111 -20.58 21.45 -34.89
C PRO A 111 -21.94 21.10 -34.26
N ASP A 112 -22.65 20.10 -34.81
CA ASP A 112 -23.87 19.56 -34.23
C ASP A 112 -23.61 18.30 -33.38
N TYR A 113 -22.35 18.03 -33.00
CA TYR A 113 -22.01 16.92 -32.10
C TYR A 113 -22.60 17.16 -30.71
N THR A 114 -23.26 16.13 -30.19
CA THR A 114 -23.78 16.11 -28.82
C THR A 114 -22.84 15.29 -27.92
N PRO A 115 -22.28 15.88 -26.85
CA PRO A 115 -21.55 15.16 -25.83
C PRO A 115 -22.41 14.07 -25.20
N ARG A 116 -21.79 12.97 -24.77
CA ARG A 116 -22.50 11.75 -24.42
C ARG A 116 -21.73 10.84 -23.47
N ILE A 117 -22.46 9.96 -22.81
CA ILE A 117 -21.91 8.85 -22.03
C ILE A 117 -22.06 7.56 -22.82
N GLY A 118 -21.00 6.77 -22.93
CA GLY A 118 -21.00 5.42 -23.44
C GLY A 118 -21.02 4.43 -22.28
N LEU A 119 -21.90 3.43 -22.31
CA LEU A 119 -21.83 2.28 -21.42
C LEU A 119 -21.04 1.17 -22.13
N PHE A 120 -20.00 0.69 -21.49
CA PHE A 120 -19.12 -0.36 -21.98
C PHE A 120 -19.16 -1.58 -21.06
N GLU A 121 -18.84 -2.74 -21.63
CA GLU A 121 -18.73 -4.00 -20.91
C GLU A 121 -17.42 -4.71 -21.29
N ILE A 122 -16.64 -5.05 -20.27
CA ILE A 122 -15.46 -5.89 -20.38
C ILE A 122 -15.93 -7.33 -20.62
N GLN A 123 -15.48 -7.91 -21.71
CA GLN A 123 -15.80 -9.29 -22.09
C GLN A 123 -14.81 -10.26 -21.44
N LYS A 124 -15.18 -11.55 -21.42
CA LYS A 124 -14.37 -12.63 -20.82
C LYS A 124 -12.97 -12.80 -21.43
N ASP A 125 -12.78 -12.33 -22.67
CA ASP A 125 -11.51 -12.39 -23.39
C ASP A 125 -10.68 -11.10 -23.23
N GLY A 126 -11.13 -10.16 -22.39
CA GLY A 126 -10.50 -8.84 -22.20
C GLY A 126 -10.85 -7.83 -23.30
N SER A 127 -11.66 -8.16 -24.30
CA SER A 127 -12.15 -7.14 -25.24
C SER A 127 -13.20 -6.25 -24.59
N VAL A 128 -13.30 -4.99 -25.03
CA VAL A 128 -14.31 -4.04 -24.55
C VAL A 128 -15.41 -3.89 -25.59
N LYS A 129 -16.67 -4.00 -25.14
CA LYS A 129 -17.86 -3.86 -26.00
C LYS A 129 -18.71 -2.67 -25.56
N LYS A 130 -19.08 -1.80 -26.50
CA LYS A 130 -20.08 -0.75 -26.25
C LYS A 130 -21.49 -1.36 -26.22
N ILE A 131 -22.23 -1.05 -25.16
CA ILE A 131 -23.59 -1.56 -24.90
C ILE A 131 -24.65 -0.53 -25.31
N LYS A 132 -24.47 0.73 -24.91
CA LYS A 132 -25.39 1.83 -25.25
C LYS A 132 -24.68 3.19 -25.21
N GLU A 133 -25.33 4.19 -25.78
CA GLU A 133 -24.96 5.60 -25.69
C GLU A 133 -26.10 6.40 -25.05
N ILE A 134 -25.75 7.43 -24.28
CA ILE A 134 -26.67 8.34 -23.59
C ILE A 134 -26.30 9.75 -24.04
N LEU A 135 -27.08 10.30 -24.98
CA LEU A 135 -26.89 11.67 -25.49
C LEU A 135 -27.43 12.69 -24.50
N PHE A 136 -26.66 13.74 -24.23
CA PHE A 136 -27.10 14.84 -23.38
C PHE A 136 -28.20 15.70 -24.03
N LYS A 137 -29.18 16.07 -23.21
CA LYS A 137 -30.40 16.77 -23.60
C LYS A 137 -30.71 17.87 -22.59
N ARG A 138 -31.31 18.93 -23.10
CA ARG A 138 -31.91 20.00 -22.30
C ARG A 138 -33.11 19.49 -21.48
N PRO A 139 -33.61 20.27 -20.51
CA PRO A 139 -34.84 19.96 -19.77
C PRO A 139 -36.12 19.82 -20.64
N ASP A 140 -36.12 20.29 -21.88
CA ASP A 140 -37.22 20.07 -22.83
C ASP A 140 -37.05 18.81 -23.70
N GLY A 141 -35.92 18.11 -23.58
CA GLY A 141 -35.58 16.90 -24.33
C GLY A 141 -34.86 17.13 -25.66
N THR A 142 -34.61 18.38 -26.06
CA THR A 142 -33.78 18.69 -27.23
C THR A 142 -32.30 18.41 -26.93
N LEU A 143 -31.53 18.05 -27.95
CA LEU A 143 -30.10 17.76 -27.77
C LEU A 143 -29.31 19.04 -27.48
N ILE A 144 -28.28 18.91 -26.65
CA ILE A 144 -27.25 19.95 -26.51
C ILE A 144 -26.19 19.78 -27.59
N THR A 145 -25.34 20.80 -27.75
CA THR A 145 -24.12 20.74 -28.57
C THR A 145 -22.88 20.88 -27.70
N GLY A 146 -21.69 20.75 -28.28
CA GLY A 146 -20.44 21.18 -27.64
C GLY A 146 -20.02 22.61 -27.99
N LEU A 147 -20.93 23.45 -28.51
CA LEU A 147 -20.59 24.83 -28.84
C LEU A 147 -20.46 25.69 -27.59
N PRO A 148 -19.63 26.77 -27.61
CA PRO A 148 -19.41 27.61 -26.44
C PRO A 148 -20.68 28.25 -25.88
N ASN A 149 -20.67 28.50 -24.58
CA ASN A 149 -21.76 29.19 -23.89
C ASN A 149 -21.78 30.70 -24.17
N PRO A 150 -22.96 31.36 -24.12
CA PRO A 150 -23.08 32.81 -24.22
C PRO A 150 -22.55 33.53 -22.97
N ALA A 151 -22.30 34.83 -23.10
CA ALA A 151 -21.80 35.67 -22.01
C ALA A 151 -22.67 35.57 -20.76
N GLY A 152 -22.02 35.50 -19.59
CA GLY A 152 -22.68 35.35 -18.29
C GLY A 152 -22.94 33.89 -17.87
N LEU A 153 -22.73 32.92 -18.76
CA LEU A 153 -22.90 31.48 -18.49
C LEU A 153 -21.59 30.71 -18.68
N GLY A 154 -20.46 31.25 -18.22
CA GLY A 154 -19.14 30.59 -18.39
C GLY A 154 -18.45 30.82 -19.74
N ALA A 155 -18.87 31.83 -20.51
CA ALA A 155 -18.30 32.11 -21.83
C ALA A 155 -16.76 32.20 -21.83
N THR A 156 -16.14 31.44 -22.74
CA THR A 156 -14.69 31.47 -23.01
C THR A 156 -14.30 32.59 -23.98
N ASN A 157 -15.27 33.35 -24.51
CA ASN A 157 -15.15 34.29 -25.62
C ASN A 157 -14.68 33.67 -26.95
N GLU A 158 -14.62 32.34 -27.04
CA GLU A 158 -14.23 31.63 -28.25
C GLU A 158 -15.35 31.68 -29.30
N LYS A 159 -14.96 31.91 -30.56
CA LYS A 159 -15.87 31.81 -31.70
C LYS A 159 -15.84 30.42 -32.32
N PRO A 160 -17.00 29.81 -32.62
CA PRO A 160 -17.06 28.52 -33.29
C PRO A 160 -16.97 28.69 -34.83
N TYR A 161 -16.02 27.99 -35.43
CA TYR A 161 -15.80 27.94 -36.88
C TYR A 161 -16.09 26.53 -37.42
N ASP A 162 -16.60 26.40 -38.65
CA ASP A 162 -16.79 25.11 -39.31
C ASP A 162 -15.45 24.55 -39.83
N LYS A 163 -15.46 23.30 -40.34
CA LYS A 163 -14.26 22.66 -40.93
C LYS A 163 -13.63 23.41 -42.12
N ASN A 164 -14.33 24.38 -42.71
CA ASN A 164 -13.82 25.20 -43.80
C ASN A 164 -13.31 26.57 -43.31
N GLY A 165 -13.34 26.82 -41.99
CA GLY A 165 -12.94 28.08 -41.36
C GLY A 165 -13.99 29.19 -41.42
N ASN A 166 -15.25 28.88 -41.75
CA ASN A 166 -16.33 29.86 -41.72
C ASN A 166 -16.91 29.98 -40.31
N LEU A 167 -17.21 31.19 -39.86
CA LEU A 167 -17.91 31.41 -38.59
C LEU A 167 -19.28 30.69 -38.62
N ILE A 168 -19.57 29.91 -37.59
CA ILE A 168 -20.86 29.24 -37.42
C ILE A 168 -21.84 30.27 -36.86
N VAL A 169 -22.91 30.53 -37.61
CA VAL A 169 -23.93 31.51 -37.27
C VAL A 169 -25.31 30.89 -37.10
N ASP A 170 -26.16 31.54 -36.31
CA ASP A 170 -27.55 31.15 -36.11
C ASP A 170 -28.47 31.67 -37.24
N GLU A 171 -29.79 31.50 -37.08
CA GLU A 171 -30.78 31.95 -38.05
C GLU A 171 -30.86 33.48 -38.23
N ASN A 172 -30.31 34.26 -37.28
CA ASN A 172 -30.24 35.71 -37.32
C ASN A 172 -28.89 36.23 -37.84
N ASN A 173 -27.98 35.33 -38.23
CA ASN A 173 -26.63 35.63 -38.65
C ASN A 173 -25.73 36.18 -37.51
N ASP A 174 -26.08 35.88 -36.26
CA ASP A 174 -25.24 36.09 -35.09
C ASP A 174 -24.40 34.84 -34.81
N THR A 175 -23.30 34.95 -34.05
CA THR A 175 -22.47 33.78 -33.67
C THR A 175 -23.34 32.72 -32.99
N LYS A 176 -23.35 31.49 -33.52
CA LYS A 176 -24.12 30.38 -32.96
C LYS A 176 -23.46 29.89 -31.67
N LEU A 177 -24.07 30.19 -30.54
CA LEU A 177 -23.67 29.71 -29.22
C LEU A 177 -24.75 28.79 -28.65
N ASP A 178 -24.39 27.95 -27.69
CA ASP A 178 -25.34 27.09 -27.01
C ASP A 178 -25.35 27.39 -25.52
N ALA A 179 -26.46 27.91 -25.00
CA ALA A 179 -26.61 28.14 -23.56
C ALA A 179 -26.38 26.86 -22.75
N TYR A 180 -26.78 25.70 -23.27
CA TYR A 180 -26.61 24.39 -22.62
C TYR A 180 -25.43 23.61 -23.20
N GLY A 181 -24.58 24.25 -23.99
CA GLY A 181 -23.39 23.61 -24.54
C GLY A 181 -22.51 23.10 -23.40
N LEU A 182 -21.92 21.92 -23.57
CA LEU A 182 -21.02 21.32 -22.58
C LEU A 182 -19.72 20.86 -23.20
N ASP A 183 -18.70 21.07 -22.41
CA ASP A 183 -17.30 20.76 -22.62
C ASP A 183 -16.87 19.82 -21.51
N SER A 184 -17.43 18.62 -21.57
CA SER A 184 -17.63 17.78 -20.40
C SER A 184 -16.41 16.93 -20.09
N GLU A 185 -15.87 17.09 -18.88
CA GLU A 185 -14.56 16.55 -18.49
C GLU A 185 -14.60 15.56 -17.33
N ALA A 186 -15.67 15.52 -16.52
CA ALA A 186 -15.74 14.56 -15.41
C ALA A 186 -17.07 13.85 -15.33
N LEU A 187 -17.09 12.65 -14.71
CA LEU A 187 -18.27 11.81 -14.61
C LEU A 187 -18.39 11.11 -13.25
N ALA A 188 -19.47 11.38 -12.52
CA ALA A 188 -19.90 10.57 -11.38
C ALA A 188 -21.21 9.84 -11.68
N ALA A 189 -21.18 8.51 -11.64
CA ALA A 189 -22.35 7.66 -11.83
C ALA A 189 -23.02 7.32 -10.49
N MET A 190 -24.31 7.62 -10.37
CA MET A 190 -25.07 7.42 -9.13
C MET A 190 -25.76 6.05 -9.09
N ASN A 191 -25.99 5.53 -7.88
CA ASN A 191 -26.68 4.24 -7.66
C ASN A 191 -28.12 4.20 -8.22
N ASP A 192 -28.78 5.36 -8.36
CA ASP A 192 -30.12 5.48 -8.93
C ASP A 192 -30.14 5.52 -10.48
N GLY A 193 -28.95 5.48 -11.10
CA GLY A 193 -28.75 5.52 -12.55
C GLY A 193 -28.69 6.91 -13.16
N THR A 194 -28.68 7.97 -12.34
CA THR A 194 -28.40 9.34 -12.78
C THR A 194 -26.90 9.63 -12.83
N PHE A 195 -26.51 10.75 -13.43
CA PHE A 195 -25.11 11.12 -13.66
C PHE A 195 -24.84 12.58 -13.33
N TRP A 196 -23.80 12.85 -12.57
CA TRP A 196 -23.24 14.19 -12.45
C TRP A 196 -22.05 14.33 -13.38
N VAL A 197 -21.99 15.46 -14.10
CA VAL A 197 -20.99 15.73 -15.12
C VAL A 197 -20.46 17.14 -14.95
N SER A 198 -19.15 17.33 -14.85
CA SER A 198 -18.55 18.67 -14.86
C SER A 198 -17.99 19.08 -16.21
N ASP A 199 -17.69 20.37 -16.38
CA ASP A 199 -17.25 20.94 -17.66
C ASP A 199 -16.16 22.03 -17.55
N GLU A 200 -15.61 22.45 -18.70
CA GLU A 200 -14.66 23.57 -18.78
C GLU A 200 -15.26 24.93 -19.17
N TYR A 201 -16.53 25.04 -19.55
CA TYR A 201 -17.13 26.35 -19.74
C TYR A 201 -17.46 27.02 -18.40
N GLY A 202 -17.99 26.30 -17.41
CA GLY A 202 -18.67 26.95 -16.29
C GLY A 202 -17.93 27.16 -14.96
N PRO A 203 -16.94 26.35 -14.55
CA PRO A 203 -17.11 24.91 -14.32
C PRO A 203 -18.53 24.57 -13.86
N HIS A 204 -19.37 24.15 -14.79
CA HIS A 204 -20.70 23.63 -14.49
C HIS A 204 -20.57 22.23 -13.91
N ILE A 205 -21.45 21.85 -12.98
CA ILE A 205 -21.67 20.48 -12.53
C ILE A 205 -23.14 20.18 -12.79
N VAL A 206 -23.43 19.39 -13.82
CA VAL A 206 -24.76 19.16 -14.37
C VAL A 206 -25.26 17.78 -13.98
N HIS A 207 -26.49 17.70 -13.49
CA HIS A 207 -27.16 16.45 -13.17
C HIS A 207 -28.01 16.01 -14.35
N PHE A 208 -27.73 14.83 -14.88
CA PHE A 208 -28.48 14.19 -15.93
C PHE A 208 -29.25 12.99 -15.39
N ASP A 209 -30.50 12.83 -15.84
CA ASP A 209 -31.21 11.58 -15.64
C ASP A 209 -30.59 10.43 -16.44
N LYS A 210 -31.09 9.21 -16.21
CA LYS A 210 -30.61 7.98 -16.86
C LYS A 210 -30.68 7.98 -18.40
N ASP A 211 -31.49 8.88 -18.98
CA ASP A 211 -31.67 9.04 -20.42
C ASP A 211 -30.91 10.26 -20.96
N GLY A 212 -30.09 10.91 -20.13
CA GLY A 212 -29.23 12.04 -20.50
C GLY A 212 -29.94 13.39 -20.48
N LYS A 213 -31.10 13.52 -19.83
CA LYS A 213 -31.82 14.78 -19.73
C LYS A 213 -31.36 15.57 -18.52
N GLU A 214 -30.99 16.83 -18.70
CA GLU A 214 -30.63 17.72 -17.60
C GLU A 214 -31.81 17.89 -16.65
N ILE A 215 -31.57 17.62 -15.36
CA ILE A 215 -32.53 17.72 -14.26
C ILE A 215 -32.09 18.71 -13.18
N ASP A 216 -30.80 19.02 -13.09
CA ASP A 216 -30.24 20.00 -12.14
C ASP A 216 -28.87 20.52 -12.63
N ARG A 217 -28.40 21.63 -12.07
CA ARG A 217 -27.09 22.23 -12.33
C ARG A 217 -26.57 23.00 -11.12
N ILE A 218 -25.25 22.95 -10.92
CA ILE A 218 -24.50 23.71 -9.92
C ILE A 218 -23.38 24.45 -10.66
N ASN A 219 -23.19 25.75 -10.41
CA ASN A 219 -22.09 26.53 -11.00
C ASN A 219 -21.84 27.84 -10.21
N PRO A 220 -20.77 28.62 -10.49
CA PRO A 220 -20.50 29.85 -9.72
C PRO A 220 -21.27 31.09 -10.19
N PHE A 221 -22.15 30.99 -11.21
CA PHE A 221 -22.83 32.15 -11.79
C PHE A 221 -24.20 32.39 -11.16
N VAL A 222 -24.27 33.35 -10.24
CA VAL A 222 -25.50 33.70 -9.49
C VAL A 222 -26.68 34.14 -10.37
N ASP A 223 -26.42 34.66 -11.57
CA ASP A 223 -27.46 35.09 -12.51
C ASP A 223 -27.96 33.96 -13.43
N ASP A 224 -27.38 32.76 -13.34
CA ASP A 224 -27.81 31.59 -14.11
C ASP A 224 -29.06 30.94 -13.49
N ASN A 225 -30.21 31.22 -14.09
CA ASN A 225 -31.51 30.74 -13.65
C ASN A 225 -31.74 29.22 -13.80
N ARG A 226 -30.75 28.47 -14.32
CA ARG A 226 -30.80 27.01 -14.45
C ARG A 226 -30.26 26.28 -13.22
N THR A 227 -29.61 26.99 -12.30
CA THR A 227 -28.96 26.39 -11.14
C THR A 227 -29.90 26.18 -9.96
N SER A 228 -29.68 25.12 -9.19
CA SER A 228 -30.34 24.91 -7.88
C SER A 228 -29.54 25.49 -6.71
N MET A 229 -28.22 25.61 -6.89
CA MET A 229 -27.27 26.16 -5.93
C MET A 229 -26.01 26.62 -6.66
N ASN A 230 -25.25 27.51 -6.02
CA ASN A 230 -24.02 28.02 -6.59
C ASN A 230 -22.77 27.44 -5.91
N LEU A 231 -21.70 27.26 -6.71
CA LEU A 231 -20.34 27.13 -6.17
C LEU A 231 -19.89 28.47 -5.57
N PRO A 232 -18.84 28.48 -4.73
CA PRO A 232 -18.18 29.72 -4.33
C PRO A 232 -17.77 30.55 -5.56
N ALA A 233 -17.91 31.87 -5.47
CA ALA A 233 -17.80 32.77 -6.62
C ALA A 233 -16.41 32.72 -7.27
N GLU A 234 -15.37 32.41 -6.49
CA GLU A 234 -14.00 32.36 -6.98
C GLU A 234 -13.77 31.30 -8.06
N PHE A 235 -14.62 30.27 -8.14
CA PHE A 235 -14.57 29.27 -9.22
C PHE A 235 -14.93 29.86 -10.59
N ALA A 236 -15.58 31.03 -10.64
CA ALA A 236 -15.81 31.76 -11.89
C ALA A 236 -14.49 32.31 -12.50
N HIS A 237 -13.43 32.45 -11.69
CA HIS A 237 -12.09 32.87 -12.13
C HIS A 237 -11.26 31.73 -12.70
N ARG A 238 -11.86 30.57 -12.99
CA ARG A 238 -11.19 29.48 -13.69
C ARG A 238 -10.58 29.95 -15.02
N ARG A 239 -9.41 29.43 -15.39
CA ARG A 239 -8.82 29.71 -16.71
C ARG A 239 -9.71 29.12 -17.81
N ALA A 240 -9.89 29.83 -18.92
CA ALA A 240 -10.64 29.30 -20.07
C ALA A 240 -10.02 27.98 -20.59
N ASN A 241 -10.88 27.00 -20.88
CA ASN A 241 -10.49 25.62 -21.22
C ASN A 241 -9.59 24.96 -20.15
N ARG A 242 -9.92 25.19 -18.87
CA ARG A 242 -9.32 24.57 -17.69
C ARG A 242 -10.35 24.47 -16.58
N GLY A 243 -11.25 23.53 -16.75
CA GLY A 243 -12.44 23.36 -15.92
C GLY A 243 -12.21 22.69 -14.56
N MET A 244 -13.33 22.21 -14.03
CA MET A 244 -13.33 21.18 -13.01
C MET A 244 -13.20 19.85 -13.71
N GLU A 245 -11.98 19.32 -13.74
CA GLU A 245 -11.63 18.17 -14.59
C GLU A 245 -12.02 16.84 -13.96
N GLY A 246 -11.99 16.75 -12.63
CA GLY A 246 -12.32 15.52 -11.93
C GLY A 246 -13.55 15.68 -11.05
N LEU A 247 -14.36 14.62 -10.98
CA LEU A 247 -15.57 14.60 -10.16
C LEU A 247 -15.84 13.20 -9.62
N ALA A 248 -15.74 13.05 -8.30
CA ALA A 248 -16.10 11.83 -7.59
C ALA A 248 -17.45 12.00 -6.86
N ILE A 249 -18.10 10.87 -6.60
CA ILE A 249 -19.16 10.75 -5.59
C ILE A 249 -18.65 9.84 -4.47
N THR A 250 -18.82 10.23 -3.21
CA THR A 250 -18.46 9.38 -2.07
C THR A 250 -19.27 8.08 -2.07
N PRO A 251 -18.77 6.97 -1.50
CA PRO A 251 -19.46 5.67 -1.53
C PRO A 251 -20.87 5.69 -0.92
N ASP A 252 -21.12 6.58 0.05
CA ASP A 252 -22.43 6.80 0.66
C ASP A 252 -23.43 7.56 -0.24
N GLN A 253 -23.00 8.03 -1.42
CA GLN A 253 -23.75 8.80 -2.42
C GLN A 253 -24.20 10.19 -1.97
N LYS A 254 -23.55 10.75 -0.94
CA LYS A 254 -23.98 12.02 -0.34
C LYS A 254 -23.15 13.21 -0.75
N THR A 255 -21.87 13.02 -1.07
CA THR A 255 -20.94 14.13 -1.27
C THR A 255 -20.27 14.02 -2.62
N LEU A 256 -20.51 15.02 -3.48
CA LEU A 256 -19.69 15.21 -4.67
C LEU A 256 -18.36 15.83 -4.27
N VAL A 257 -17.28 15.40 -4.91
CA VAL A 257 -15.94 15.93 -4.71
C VAL A 257 -15.34 16.27 -6.06
N GLY A 258 -15.21 17.56 -6.34
CA GLY A 258 -14.65 18.08 -7.58
C GLY A 258 -13.21 18.57 -7.39
N ILE A 259 -12.37 18.40 -8.40
CA ILE A 259 -11.00 18.95 -8.42
C ILE A 259 -10.79 19.81 -9.67
N MET A 260 -10.21 21.00 -9.48
CA MET A 260 -9.85 21.89 -10.57
C MET A 260 -8.62 21.37 -11.31
N GLN A 261 -8.62 21.47 -12.65
CA GLN A 261 -7.52 20.98 -13.46
C GLN A 261 -6.20 21.72 -13.21
N SER A 262 -6.29 23.03 -12.97
CA SER A 262 -5.16 23.97 -12.91
C SER A 262 -5.45 25.09 -11.92
N THR A 263 -4.40 25.85 -11.58
CA THR A 263 -4.54 27.10 -10.83
C THR A 263 -5.51 28.06 -11.53
N MET A 264 -6.39 28.70 -10.74
CA MET A 264 -7.36 29.69 -11.22
C MET A 264 -6.73 31.08 -11.40
N ASP A 265 -7.33 31.92 -12.24
CA ASP A 265 -6.90 33.30 -12.49
C ASP A 265 -7.53 34.25 -11.45
N ASN A 266 -7.36 33.96 -10.16
CA ASN A 266 -8.05 34.63 -9.05
C ASN A 266 -7.14 35.65 -8.34
N PRO A 267 -7.37 36.97 -8.46
CA PRO A 267 -8.00 37.64 -9.60
C PRO A 267 -7.05 37.78 -10.81
N LYS A 268 -5.79 37.33 -10.67
CA LYS A 268 -4.75 37.45 -11.70
C LYS A 268 -4.26 36.07 -12.12
N ALA A 269 -3.80 36.01 -13.38
CA ALA A 269 -3.22 34.80 -13.94
C ALA A 269 -1.94 34.35 -13.20
N ALA A 270 -1.94 33.11 -12.73
CA ALA A 270 -0.84 32.44 -12.04
C ALA A 270 -0.55 31.05 -12.65
N HIS A 271 -0.51 30.97 -13.98
CA HIS A 271 -0.53 29.71 -14.74
C HIS A 271 0.59 28.70 -14.45
N THR A 272 1.69 29.14 -13.85
CA THR A 272 2.84 28.30 -13.45
C THR A 272 2.89 28.04 -11.95
N SER A 273 1.84 28.39 -11.21
CA SER A 273 1.68 27.96 -9.83
C SER A 273 1.41 26.45 -9.75
N THR A 274 1.39 25.93 -8.52
CA THR A 274 1.16 24.52 -8.19
C THR A 274 -0.06 24.33 -7.29
N ILE A 275 -0.81 25.41 -7.03
CA ILE A 275 -2.02 25.39 -6.21
C ILE A 275 -3.25 25.07 -7.06
N THR A 276 -4.05 24.12 -6.62
CA THR A 276 -5.36 23.80 -7.20
C THR A 276 -6.38 23.60 -6.08
N ARG A 277 -7.67 23.68 -6.41
CA ARG A 277 -8.77 23.55 -5.44
C ARG A 277 -9.46 22.19 -5.56
N ILE A 278 -9.76 21.60 -4.42
CA ILE A 278 -10.76 20.55 -4.27
C ILE A 278 -11.98 21.16 -3.61
N VAL A 279 -13.18 20.88 -4.13
CA VAL A 279 -14.46 21.29 -3.53
C VAL A 279 -15.28 20.07 -3.18
N THR A 280 -15.88 20.04 -2.00
CA THR A 280 -16.87 19.03 -1.64
C THR A 280 -18.26 19.68 -1.55
N ILE A 281 -19.27 18.96 -2.01
CA ILE A 281 -20.67 19.41 -2.03
C ILE A 281 -21.54 18.29 -1.49
N ASN A 282 -22.08 18.47 -0.29
CA ASN A 282 -23.05 17.53 0.25
C ASN A 282 -24.42 17.76 -0.44
N LEU A 283 -24.90 16.75 -1.17
CA LEU A 283 -26.11 16.84 -1.97
C LEU A 283 -27.39 16.99 -1.13
N GLU A 284 -27.36 16.53 0.13
CA GLU A 284 -28.50 16.59 1.06
C GLU A 284 -28.53 17.92 1.83
N THR A 285 -27.42 18.28 2.49
CA THR A 285 -27.33 19.47 3.35
C THR A 285 -26.98 20.74 2.59
N LYS A 286 -26.50 20.60 1.35
CA LYS A 286 -25.93 21.67 0.51
C LYS A 286 -24.69 22.33 1.11
N ALA A 287 -24.07 21.70 2.11
CA ALA A 287 -22.80 22.17 2.67
C ALA A 287 -21.69 22.07 1.62
N ILE A 288 -20.90 23.13 1.51
CA ILE A 288 -19.72 23.21 0.64
C ILE A 288 -18.49 23.31 1.51
N LYS A 289 -17.42 22.62 1.13
CA LYS A 289 -16.08 22.77 1.71
C LYS A 289 -15.05 22.90 0.61
N GLN A 290 -13.93 23.55 0.90
CA GLN A 290 -12.80 23.65 -0.01
C GLN A 290 -11.51 23.19 0.66
N TYR A 291 -10.62 22.58 -0.13
CA TYR A 291 -9.29 22.14 0.27
C TYR A 291 -8.28 22.49 -0.82
N LEU A 292 -6.99 22.56 -0.45
CA LEU A 292 -5.92 22.78 -1.41
C LEU A 292 -5.28 21.46 -1.83
N TYR A 293 -4.99 21.33 -3.12
CA TYR A 293 -4.12 20.29 -3.67
C TYR A 293 -2.86 20.94 -4.25
N LYS A 294 -1.70 20.35 -3.94
CA LYS A 294 -0.39 20.81 -4.40
C LYS A 294 0.13 19.90 -5.50
N GLN A 295 0.22 20.43 -6.71
CA GLN A 295 0.86 19.76 -7.84
C GLN A 295 2.38 19.67 -7.64
N ASP A 296 3.01 18.62 -8.18
CA ASP A 296 4.47 18.41 -8.08
C ASP A 296 5.26 19.42 -8.89
N LYS A 297 4.71 19.85 -10.03
CA LYS A 297 5.39 20.69 -11.00
C LYS A 297 4.46 21.78 -11.51
N PRO A 298 5.00 22.97 -11.82
CA PRO A 298 4.29 24.01 -12.56
C PRO A 298 3.66 23.47 -13.84
N ALA A 299 2.44 23.94 -14.14
CA ALA A 299 1.70 23.60 -15.36
C ALA A 299 1.33 22.10 -15.51
N ASN A 300 1.38 21.31 -14.44
CA ASN A 300 0.71 20.02 -14.41
C ASN A 300 -0.82 20.20 -14.48
N SER A 301 -1.51 19.11 -14.80
CA SER A 301 -2.97 19.03 -14.79
C SER A 301 -3.41 17.95 -13.82
N ASN A 302 -4.40 18.28 -12.99
CA ASN A 302 -5.21 17.28 -12.31
C ASN A 302 -6.27 16.82 -13.29
N SER A 303 -6.31 15.52 -13.59
CA SER A 303 -7.14 15.03 -14.69
C SER A 303 -8.37 14.23 -14.27
N GLU A 304 -8.38 13.67 -13.06
CA GLU A 304 -9.54 12.95 -12.54
C GLU A 304 -9.39 12.74 -11.03
N ILE A 305 -10.51 12.45 -10.37
CA ILE A 305 -10.59 12.00 -8.98
C ILE A 305 -11.62 10.88 -8.83
N VAL A 306 -11.28 9.83 -8.08
CA VAL A 306 -12.24 8.78 -7.69
C VAL A 306 -12.18 8.51 -6.19
N ALA A 307 -13.33 8.28 -5.56
CA ALA A 307 -13.43 8.05 -4.13
C ALA A 307 -13.07 6.60 -3.75
N ILE A 308 -12.19 6.46 -2.76
CA ILE A 308 -11.94 5.20 -2.05
C ILE A 308 -12.89 5.13 -0.85
N SER A 309 -12.97 6.23 -0.09
CA SER A 309 -13.83 6.38 1.09
C SER A 309 -14.46 7.78 1.10
N SER A 310 -15.04 8.20 2.22
CA SER A 310 -15.51 9.59 2.40
C SER A 310 -14.37 10.61 2.57
N ASP A 311 -13.16 10.13 2.85
CA ASP A 311 -12.01 10.97 3.20
C ASP A 311 -10.79 10.71 2.28
N GLU A 312 -10.74 9.56 1.63
CA GLU A 312 -9.62 9.18 0.76
C GLU A 312 -10.04 9.02 -0.70
N PHE A 313 -9.16 9.49 -1.58
CA PHE A 313 -9.41 9.55 -3.02
C PHE A 313 -8.14 9.18 -3.80
N LEU A 314 -8.30 8.71 -5.02
CA LEU A 314 -7.22 8.66 -6.01
C LEU A 314 -7.36 9.84 -6.96
N VAL A 315 -6.26 10.48 -7.30
CA VAL A 315 -6.19 11.63 -8.21
C VAL A 315 -5.18 11.37 -9.31
N ILE A 316 -5.55 11.66 -10.56
CA ILE A 316 -4.59 11.72 -11.65
C ILE A 316 -3.87 13.07 -11.62
N GLU A 317 -2.53 13.05 -11.66
CA GLU A 317 -1.70 14.22 -11.93
C GLU A 317 -0.75 13.93 -13.10
N ARG A 318 -0.81 14.75 -14.14
CA ARG A 318 -0.09 14.51 -15.40
C ARG A 318 0.44 15.78 -16.07
N ASP A 319 1.47 15.62 -16.88
CA ASP A 319 1.87 16.61 -17.90
C ASP A 319 1.20 16.31 -19.26
N GLY A 320 1.38 17.19 -20.25
CA GLY A 320 0.85 17.01 -21.61
C GLY A 320 1.82 16.33 -22.58
N ALA A 321 2.89 15.67 -22.10
CA ALA A 321 3.87 15.05 -22.98
C ALA A 321 3.47 13.61 -23.34
N PHE A 322 3.73 13.21 -24.59
CA PHE A 322 3.70 11.81 -25.02
C PHE A 322 4.94 11.08 -24.49
N SER A 323 4.76 9.95 -23.83
CA SER A 323 5.88 9.20 -23.23
C SER A 323 6.83 8.60 -24.27
N GLY A 324 6.33 8.27 -25.47
CA GLY A 324 7.14 7.76 -26.59
C GLY A 324 8.19 8.77 -27.07
N ALA A 325 7.87 10.07 -27.00
CA ALA A 325 8.79 11.15 -27.35
C ALA A 325 9.58 11.66 -26.12
N THR A 326 8.98 11.59 -24.93
CA THR A 326 9.55 12.09 -23.69
C THR A 326 9.45 11.00 -22.61
N PRO A 327 10.48 10.15 -22.44
CA PRO A 327 10.45 9.07 -21.44
C PRO A 327 10.28 9.55 -19.99
N SER A 328 10.54 10.84 -19.73
CA SER A 328 10.33 11.48 -18.43
C SER A 328 8.95 12.12 -18.26
N ALA A 329 8.00 11.84 -19.16
CA ALA A 329 6.62 12.31 -19.05
C ALA A 329 6.01 11.81 -17.73
N GLN A 330 5.24 12.67 -17.08
CA GLN A 330 4.56 12.37 -15.83
C GLN A 330 3.12 11.94 -16.09
N LYS A 331 2.78 10.72 -15.67
CA LYS A 331 1.42 10.13 -15.72
C LYS A 331 1.17 9.38 -14.41
N TYR A 332 0.89 10.11 -13.35
CA TYR A 332 0.87 9.55 -11.99
C TYR A 332 -0.54 9.47 -11.43
N ILE A 333 -0.75 8.46 -10.58
CA ILE A 333 -1.95 8.31 -9.76
C ILE A 333 -1.51 8.46 -8.31
N TYR A 334 -2.11 9.42 -7.62
CA TYR A 334 -1.85 9.72 -6.22
C TYR A 334 -3.02 9.32 -5.34
N ARG A 335 -2.78 8.75 -4.16
CA ARG A 335 -3.75 8.64 -3.07
C ARG A 335 -3.69 9.92 -2.25
N ILE A 336 -4.84 10.54 -1.98
CA ILE A 336 -4.96 11.74 -1.15
C ILE A 336 -5.92 11.53 0.02
N LYS A 337 -5.75 12.31 1.09
CA LYS A 337 -6.63 12.30 2.26
C LYS A 337 -7.10 13.71 2.63
N LEU A 338 -8.40 13.97 2.53
CA LEU A 338 -8.96 15.32 2.72
C LEU A 338 -8.76 15.84 4.15
N SER A 339 -8.89 14.98 5.17
CA SER A 339 -8.77 15.36 6.58
C SER A 339 -7.41 15.95 6.97
N THR A 340 -6.38 15.75 6.14
CA THR A 340 -5.03 16.30 6.37
C THR A 340 -4.87 17.73 5.85
N GLY A 341 -5.75 18.16 4.94
CA GLY A 341 -5.79 19.52 4.41
C GLY A 341 -6.66 20.43 5.25
N THR A 342 -6.39 21.74 5.18
CA THR A 342 -7.19 22.75 5.89
C THR A 342 -8.53 22.97 5.17
N GLU A 343 -9.64 22.85 5.89
CA GLU A 343 -10.99 23.20 5.40
C GLU A 343 -11.12 24.73 5.30
N LEU A 344 -11.06 25.28 4.09
CA LEU A 344 -10.94 26.72 3.89
C LEU A 344 -12.20 27.49 4.32
N GLU A 345 -13.39 26.90 4.15
CA GLU A 345 -14.66 27.52 4.56
C GLU A 345 -14.78 27.67 6.08
N ALA A 346 -14.05 26.86 6.86
CA ALA A 346 -14.05 26.98 8.32
C ALA A 346 -13.26 28.22 8.80
N LEU A 347 -12.31 28.71 7.98
CA LEU A 347 -11.44 29.83 8.33
C LEU A 347 -12.16 31.18 8.35
N SER A 348 -13.34 31.28 7.71
CA SER A 348 -14.17 32.50 7.79
C SER A 348 -14.67 32.80 9.21
N SER A 349 -14.58 31.82 10.12
CA SER A 349 -14.94 31.94 11.54
C SER A 349 -13.74 32.11 12.48
N SER A 350 -12.53 32.25 11.92
CA SER A 350 -11.29 32.46 12.66
C SER A 350 -11.19 33.86 13.28
N ASP A 351 -10.50 33.98 14.41
CA ASP A 351 -10.15 35.25 15.05
C ASP A 351 -8.90 35.93 14.42
N ASP A 352 -8.24 35.31 13.43
CA ASP A 352 -7.12 35.93 12.71
C ASP A 352 -7.62 37.07 11.81
N ALA A 353 -7.24 38.29 12.16
CA ALA A 353 -7.64 39.52 11.48
C ALA A 353 -7.16 39.62 10.03
N ASP A 354 -6.21 38.79 9.60
CA ASP A 354 -5.74 38.75 8.22
C ASP A 354 -6.68 37.93 7.31
N PHE A 355 -7.53 37.05 7.86
CA PHE A 355 -8.47 36.28 7.04
C PHE A 355 -9.72 37.09 6.73
N THR A 356 -10.09 37.12 5.46
CA THR A 356 -11.34 37.73 5.00
C THR A 356 -11.98 36.83 3.95
N GLN A 357 -13.25 36.48 4.18
CA GLN A 357 -14.08 35.82 3.17
C GLN A 357 -14.65 36.89 2.23
N ASP A 358 -13.99 37.09 1.10
CA ASP A 358 -14.46 37.98 0.05
C ASP A 358 -15.58 37.31 -0.77
N ALA A 359 -16.57 38.09 -1.19
CA ALA A 359 -17.74 37.58 -1.89
C ALA A 359 -17.48 37.19 -3.36
N ASP A 360 -16.39 37.69 -3.96
CA ASP A 360 -15.97 37.43 -5.36
C ASP A 360 -14.68 36.60 -5.43
N LEU A 361 -13.75 36.83 -4.49
CA LEU A 361 -12.41 36.22 -4.50
C LEU A 361 -12.24 35.03 -3.54
N GLY A 362 -13.24 34.75 -2.71
CA GLY A 362 -13.18 33.71 -1.69
C GLY A 362 -12.28 34.09 -0.51
N LEU A 363 -11.63 33.10 0.10
CA LEU A 363 -10.71 33.34 1.22
C LEU A 363 -9.48 34.14 0.76
N THR A 364 -9.24 35.27 1.42
CA THR A 364 -8.06 36.12 1.26
C THR A 364 -7.26 36.23 2.56
N ILE A 365 -5.95 36.49 2.43
CA ILE A 365 -5.00 36.68 3.53
C ILE A 365 -4.35 38.05 3.36
N GLY A 366 -4.64 39.00 4.26
CA GLY A 366 -4.11 40.36 4.18
C GLY A 366 -4.52 41.09 2.88
N GLY A 367 -5.61 40.67 2.25
CA GLY A 367 -6.11 41.20 0.97
C GLY A 367 -5.56 40.52 -0.28
N GLU A 368 -4.70 39.51 -0.16
CA GLU A 368 -4.23 38.68 -1.29
C GLU A 368 -5.00 37.35 -1.33
N THR A 369 -5.29 36.83 -2.53
CA THR A 369 -5.87 35.48 -2.70
C THR A 369 -4.86 34.38 -2.40
N LEU A 370 -5.32 33.14 -2.18
CA LEU A 370 -4.39 32.01 -1.98
C LEU A 370 -3.48 31.79 -3.20
N GLU A 371 -4.01 32.03 -4.40
CA GLU A 371 -3.26 31.99 -5.65
C GLU A 371 -2.15 33.06 -5.67
N GLU A 372 -2.44 34.30 -5.27
CA GLU A 372 -1.45 35.37 -5.15
C GLU A 372 -0.41 35.09 -4.06
N VAL A 373 -0.81 34.53 -2.91
CA VAL A 373 0.12 34.18 -1.81
C VAL A 373 1.11 33.10 -2.24
N VAL A 374 0.66 32.07 -2.96
CA VAL A 374 1.55 30.99 -3.44
C VAL A 374 2.41 31.47 -4.60
N TYR A 375 1.83 32.22 -5.54
CA TYR A 375 2.53 32.62 -6.76
C TYR A 375 3.49 33.78 -6.50
N GLY A 376 3.07 34.81 -5.75
CA GLY A 376 3.86 36.00 -5.47
C GLY A 376 4.37 36.68 -6.74
N ASP A 377 5.70 36.72 -6.90
CA ASP A 377 6.39 37.23 -8.10
C ASP A 377 6.70 36.15 -9.16
N GLY A 378 6.28 34.91 -8.91
CA GLY A 378 6.48 33.75 -9.78
C GLY A 378 7.87 33.11 -9.70
N THR A 379 8.75 33.57 -8.79
CA THR A 379 10.15 33.09 -8.74
C THR A 379 10.42 32.02 -7.69
N ASN A 380 9.58 31.90 -6.66
CA ASN A 380 9.77 30.93 -5.57
C ASN A 380 8.44 30.45 -4.97
N LEU A 381 7.83 29.45 -5.60
CA LEU A 381 6.57 28.85 -5.14
C LEU A 381 6.68 28.19 -3.76
N ALA A 382 7.87 27.68 -3.38
CA ALA A 382 8.07 27.04 -2.08
C ALA A 382 7.85 28.04 -0.94
N LYS A 383 8.37 29.26 -1.08
CA LYS A 383 8.12 30.34 -0.12
C LYS A 383 6.64 30.69 0.00
N GLY A 384 5.90 30.64 -1.11
CA GLY A 384 4.46 30.86 -1.12
C GLY A 384 3.70 29.81 -0.31
N TRP A 385 4.02 28.54 -0.49
CA TRP A 385 3.48 27.46 0.34
C TRP A 385 3.89 27.57 1.82
N GLU A 386 5.12 27.98 2.12
CA GLU A 386 5.54 28.28 3.50
C GLU A 386 4.73 29.42 4.13
N ASN A 387 4.34 30.43 3.34
CA ASN A 387 3.51 31.52 3.82
C ASN A 387 2.09 31.04 4.18
N LEU A 388 1.51 30.14 3.37
CA LEU A 388 0.24 29.48 3.71
C LEU A 388 0.37 28.63 4.98
N ALA A 389 1.44 27.84 5.10
CA ALA A 389 1.68 27.02 6.29
C ALA A 389 1.84 27.86 7.57
N LYS A 390 2.49 29.03 7.51
CA LYS A 390 2.57 29.98 8.64
C LYS A 390 1.21 30.52 9.08
N LYS A 391 0.21 30.44 8.21
CA LYS A 391 -1.19 30.78 8.48
C LYS A 391 -2.04 29.55 8.83
N GLY A 392 -1.44 28.37 9.02
CA GLY A 392 -2.16 27.14 9.33
C GLY A 392 -2.96 26.58 8.15
N ILE A 393 -2.63 26.98 6.92
CA ILE A 393 -3.26 26.47 5.70
C ILE A 393 -2.33 25.44 5.06
N TYR A 394 -2.76 24.18 5.06
CA TYR A 394 -2.03 23.05 4.51
C TYR A 394 -2.80 22.41 3.35
N PRO A 395 -2.12 21.99 2.27
CA PRO A 395 -2.74 21.15 1.26
C PRO A 395 -3.00 19.74 1.81
N VAL A 396 -3.89 19.01 1.15
CA VAL A 396 -4.09 17.58 1.43
C VAL A 396 -2.79 16.82 1.20
N SER A 397 -2.54 15.80 2.02
CA SER A 397 -1.45 14.84 1.83
C SER A 397 -1.67 14.06 0.54
N LYS A 398 -0.56 13.64 -0.09
CA LYS A 398 -0.60 12.76 -1.25
C LYS A 398 0.54 11.74 -1.26
N GLU A 399 0.25 10.53 -1.74
CA GLU A 399 1.17 9.40 -1.87
C GLU A 399 1.10 8.81 -3.29
N LEU A 400 2.25 8.57 -3.93
CA LEU A 400 2.28 7.99 -5.28
C LEU A 400 1.85 6.52 -5.23
N VAL A 401 0.81 6.16 -5.98
CA VAL A 401 0.29 4.80 -6.08
C VAL A 401 0.80 4.10 -7.34
N VAL A 402 0.78 4.80 -8.49
CA VAL A 402 1.16 4.22 -9.79
C VAL A 402 1.87 5.25 -10.65
N ASP A 403 2.96 4.84 -11.30
CA ASP A 403 3.58 5.55 -12.41
C ASP A 403 3.23 4.85 -13.73
N MET A 404 2.25 5.38 -14.46
CA MET A 404 1.75 4.73 -15.68
C MET A 404 2.77 4.71 -16.83
N VAL A 405 3.74 5.62 -16.84
CA VAL A 405 4.81 5.58 -17.85
C VAL A 405 5.77 4.44 -17.51
N ALA A 406 6.25 4.38 -16.27
CA ALA A 406 7.22 3.37 -15.85
C ALA A 406 6.64 1.95 -15.81
N ASP A 407 5.42 1.81 -15.30
CA ASP A 407 4.82 0.50 -15.01
C ASP A 407 4.06 -0.10 -16.20
N PHE A 408 3.47 0.74 -17.07
CA PHE A 408 2.58 0.31 -18.16
C PHE A 408 3.02 0.78 -19.55
N ALA A 409 4.11 1.55 -19.66
CA ALA A 409 4.52 2.18 -20.92
C ALA A 409 3.38 2.96 -21.58
N TYR A 410 2.57 3.65 -20.76
CA TYR A 410 1.39 4.38 -21.19
C TYR A 410 1.76 5.44 -22.26
N PRO A 411 1.30 5.30 -23.51
CA PRO A 411 1.84 6.07 -24.65
C PRO A 411 1.17 7.43 -24.86
N HIS A 412 0.00 7.65 -24.26
CA HIS A 412 -0.86 8.80 -24.56
C HIS A 412 -0.43 10.07 -23.80
N ASP A 413 -0.73 11.23 -24.35
CA ASP A 413 -0.48 12.53 -23.73
C ASP A 413 -1.46 12.84 -22.60
N LYS A 414 -2.74 12.48 -22.78
CA LYS A 414 -3.82 12.70 -21.83
C LYS A 414 -4.20 11.41 -21.11
N MET A 415 -4.25 11.47 -19.79
CA MET A 415 -4.70 10.40 -18.90
C MET A 415 -5.81 10.98 -18.04
N GLU A 416 -7.07 10.67 -18.37
CA GLU A 416 -8.24 11.46 -17.92
C GLU A 416 -9.39 10.59 -17.39
N GLY A 417 -9.61 9.36 -17.88
CA GLY A 417 -10.58 8.47 -17.23
C GLY A 417 -9.96 7.64 -16.10
N LEU A 418 -10.57 7.63 -14.92
CA LEU A 418 -10.17 6.82 -13.76
C LEU A 418 -11.35 6.02 -13.19
N ILE A 419 -11.21 4.70 -13.07
CA ILE A 419 -12.31 3.81 -12.67
C ILE A 419 -11.87 2.94 -11.49
N LEU A 420 -12.43 3.14 -10.30
CA LEU A 420 -12.27 2.17 -9.22
C LEU A 420 -13.33 1.07 -9.34
N PHE A 421 -12.93 -0.12 -9.77
CA PHE A 421 -13.82 -1.27 -9.86
C PHE A 421 -14.06 -1.89 -8.47
N LYS A 422 -15.21 -2.55 -8.29
CA LYS A 422 -15.60 -3.15 -7.00
C LYS A 422 -14.71 -4.30 -6.54
N ASP A 423 -13.93 -4.87 -7.45
CA ASP A 423 -12.95 -5.92 -7.15
C ASP A 423 -11.58 -5.37 -6.73
N GLY A 424 -11.47 -4.05 -6.54
CA GLY A 424 -10.24 -3.37 -6.14
C GLY A 424 -9.33 -2.98 -7.28
N ASN A 425 -9.61 -3.42 -8.52
CA ASN A 425 -8.82 -3.05 -9.69
C ASN A 425 -9.11 -1.61 -10.13
N LEU A 426 -8.10 -0.97 -10.70
CA LEU A 426 -8.17 0.42 -11.16
C LEU A 426 -8.08 0.49 -12.68
N GLY A 427 -9.13 0.97 -13.33
CA GLY A 427 -9.14 1.27 -14.75
C GLY A 427 -8.61 2.67 -15.03
N VAL A 428 -7.84 2.82 -16.12
CA VAL A 428 -7.35 4.11 -16.62
C VAL A 428 -7.67 4.21 -18.12
N LEU A 429 -8.15 5.37 -18.56
CA LEU A 429 -8.47 5.68 -19.96
C LEU A 429 -7.76 6.96 -20.41
N ASN A 430 -7.25 6.93 -21.64
CA ASN A 430 -6.78 8.14 -22.32
C ASN A 430 -7.94 8.89 -22.98
N ASP A 431 -7.80 10.21 -23.08
CA ASP A 431 -8.51 11.02 -24.05
C ASP A 431 -7.75 11.06 -25.38
N ASP A 432 -8.43 10.63 -26.44
CA ASP A 432 -7.87 10.55 -27.79
C ASP A 432 -8.22 11.79 -28.64
N ASP A 433 -8.95 12.77 -28.08
CA ASP A 433 -9.40 13.97 -28.78
C ASP A 433 -10.14 13.64 -30.09
N PHE A 434 -10.94 12.57 -30.12
CA PHE A 434 -11.62 12.08 -31.32
C PHE A 434 -10.64 11.64 -32.43
N ALA A 435 -9.42 11.28 -32.03
CA ALA A 435 -8.24 11.06 -32.84
C ALA A 435 -7.79 12.28 -33.67
N THR A 436 -8.10 13.50 -33.22
CA THR A 436 -7.77 14.75 -33.94
C THR A 436 -6.62 15.51 -33.29
N TRP A 437 -5.81 16.17 -34.11
CA TRP A 437 -4.70 17.01 -33.67
C TRP A 437 -4.57 18.25 -34.57
N VAL A 438 -3.75 19.21 -34.14
CA VAL A 438 -3.52 20.44 -34.88
C VAL A 438 -2.05 20.84 -34.84
N THR A 439 -1.47 21.00 -36.03
CA THR A 439 -0.15 21.62 -36.18
C THR A 439 -0.26 22.88 -37.03
N GLY A 440 0.13 24.03 -36.46
CA GLY A 440 0.12 25.30 -37.19
C GLY A 440 -1.25 25.77 -37.67
N GLY A 441 -2.34 25.34 -37.01
CA GLY A 441 -3.73 25.67 -37.40
C GLY A 441 -4.29 24.79 -38.52
N VAL A 442 -3.60 23.73 -38.91
CA VAL A 442 -4.07 22.71 -39.86
C VAL A 442 -4.48 21.48 -39.07
N LEU A 443 -5.68 20.96 -39.35
CA LEU A 443 -6.20 19.75 -38.73
C LEU A 443 -5.47 18.52 -39.30
N GLU A 444 -5.10 17.61 -38.41
CA GLU A 444 -4.43 16.36 -38.76
C GLU A 444 -4.86 15.22 -37.83
N GLN A 445 -4.48 14.00 -38.16
CA GLN A 445 -4.76 12.84 -37.32
C GLN A 445 -3.81 12.85 -36.09
N LYS A 446 -4.33 12.52 -34.90
CA LYS A 446 -3.52 12.35 -33.68
C LYS A 446 -2.77 11.02 -33.74
N TYR A 447 -1.44 11.08 -33.83
CA TYR A 447 -0.57 9.91 -33.88
C TYR A 447 0.21 9.75 -32.57
N LEU A 448 0.44 8.50 -32.15
CA LEU A 448 1.24 8.16 -30.96
C LEU A 448 2.74 8.02 -31.25
N ASP A 449 3.13 8.11 -32.53
CA ASP A 449 4.51 7.93 -32.97
C ASP A 449 4.87 8.88 -34.12
N ASP A 450 6.16 9.22 -34.18
CA ASP A 450 6.72 10.14 -35.18
C ASP A 450 6.65 9.59 -36.62
N THR A 451 6.44 8.28 -36.80
CA THR A 451 6.29 7.67 -38.12
C THR A 451 4.86 7.79 -38.67
N GLN A 452 3.93 8.32 -37.86
CA GLN A 452 2.53 8.51 -38.22
C GLN A 452 1.86 7.19 -38.66
N GLU A 453 2.19 6.10 -37.98
CA GLU A 453 1.64 4.77 -38.27
C GLU A 453 0.57 4.33 -37.26
N LYS A 454 0.64 4.80 -36.01
CA LYS A 454 -0.32 4.48 -34.94
C LYS A 454 -1.15 5.70 -34.58
N ILE A 455 -2.42 5.62 -34.95
CA ILE A 455 -3.41 6.63 -34.58
C ILE A 455 -3.81 6.42 -33.13
N ASP A 456 -3.89 7.50 -32.36
CA ASP A 456 -4.35 7.47 -30.99
C ASP A 456 -5.82 6.98 -30.91
N GLN A 457 -6.14 6.25 -29.84
CA GLN A 457 -7.45 5.64 -29.64
C GLN A 457 -7.68 5.44 -28.14
N ASN A 458 -8.92 5.67 -27.67
CA ASN A 458 -9.27 5.36 -26.28
C ASN A 458 -8.99 3.89 -25.95
N THR A 459 -8.18 3.67 -24.92
CA THR A 459 -7.65 2.39 -24.51
C THR A 459 -7.79 2.25 -23.00
N LEU A 460 -8.52 1.23 -22.56
CA LEU A 460 -8.69 0.89 -21.16
C LEU A 460 -7.48 0.11 -20.67
N TYR A 461 -6.72 0.69 -19.76
CA TYR A 461 -5.69 0.01 -18.97
C TYR A 461 -6.31 -0.44 -17.64
N VAL A 462 -5.86 -1.58 -17.09
CA VAL A 462 -6.29 -2.04 -15.76
C VAL A 462 -5.07 -2.35 -14.91
N ILE A 463 -4.94 -1.62 -13.80
CA ILE A 463 -3.97 -1.86 -12.74
C ILE A 463 -4.63 -2.77 -11.70
N LYS A 464 -3.90 -3.80 -11.28
CA LYS A 464 -4.46 -4.83 -10.40
C LYS A 464 -4.30 -4.45 -8.92
N ASN A 465 -5.41 -4.36 -8.19
CA ASN A 465 -5.49 -4.08 -6.75
C ASN A 465 -4.54 -2.98 -6.21
N PRO A 466 -4.47 -1.78 -6.81
CA PRO A 466 -3.53 -0.77 -6.34
C PRO A 466 -3.97 -0.04 -5.06
N VAL A 467 -5.17 -0.33 -4.52
CA VAL A 467 -5.79 0.49 -3.46
C VAL A 467 -5.83 -0.20 -2.10
N LEU A 468 -6.15 -1.50 -1.99
CA LEU A 468 -6.18 -2.28 -0.74
C LEU A 468 -6.22 -3.81 -1.02
N GLY A 469 -5.41 -4.60 -0.31
CA GLY A 469 -5.84 -5.71 0.57
C GLY A 469 -6.41 -7.02 -0.01
N ASP A 470 -5.83 -8.14 0.42
CA ASP A 470 -6.22 -9.57 0.35
C ASP A 470 -5.19 -10.43 -0.40
N LYS A 471 -3.90 -10.04 -0.39
CA LYS A 471 -2.82 -10.94 -0.80
C LYS A 471 -2.61 -12.05 0.21
N LEU A 472 -2.85 -11.83 1.50
CA LEU A 472 -3.13 -12.94 2.41
C LEU A 472 -4.59 -12.94 2.86
N VAL A 473 -5.18 -14.14 2.89
CA VAL A 473 -6.56 -14.34 3.31
C VAL A 473 -6.61 -15.48 4.32
N LYS A 474 -7.11 -15.21 5.52
CA LYS A 474 -7.26 -16.24 6.56
C LYS A 474 -8.23 -17.33 6.11
N LEU A 475 -7.78 -18.57 6.15
CA LEU A 475 -8.58 -19.76 5.86
C LEU A 475 -9.22 -20.34 7.13
N GLY A 476 -8.45 -20.40 8.22
CA GLY A 476 -8.86 -21.00 9.48
C GLY A 476 -7.79 -20.79 10.55
N SER A 477 -8.11 -21.15 11.80
CA SER A 477 -7.15 -21.14 12.89
C SER A 477 -7.41 -22.28 13.87
N PHE A 478 -6.33 -22.73 14.51
CA PHE A 478 -6.37 -23.60 15.68
C PHE A 478 -6.13 -22.73 16.92
N ASN A 479 -6.82 -22.99 18.03
CA ASN A 479 -6.65 -22.21 19.25
C ASN A 479 -6.57 -23.14 20.47
N THR A 480 -5.56 -22.92 21.32
CA THR A 480 -5.32 -23.68 22.56
C THR A 480 -6.17 -23.16 23.74
N ASN A 481 -6.60 -21.91 23.66
CA ASN A 481 -7.27 -21.09 24.68
C ASN A 481 -6.38 -20.75 25.87
N GLU A 482 -5.07 -20.72 25.65
CA GLU A 482 -4.04 -20.47 26.64
C GLU A 482 -3.04 -19.47 26.05
N ALA A 483 -2.80 -18.34 26.71
CA ALA A 483 -1.67 -17.47 26.36
C ALA A 483 -0.37 -18.27 26.51
N GLN A 484 0.62 -18.04 25.64
CA GLN A 484 1.83 -18.88 25.51
C GLN A 484 1.53 -20.32 25.06
N GLY A 485 0.34 -20.55 24.49
CA GLY A 485 -0.08 -21.85 23.98
C GLY A 485 0.30 -22.09 22.52
N SER A 486 0.90 -21.10 21.84
CA SER A 486 1.30 -21.17 20.43
C SER A 486 2.42 -20.18 20.09
N GLU A 487 3.68 -20.61 20.17
CA GLU A 487 4.85 -19.76 19.86
C GLU A 487 5.50 -20.16 18.53
N ILE A 488 5.94 -21.42 18.39
CA ILE A 488 6.66 -21.91 17.21
C ILE A 488 5.82 -22.95 16.46
N VAL A 489 5.76 -22.82 15.14
CA VAL A 489 5.00 -23.70 14.24
C VAL A 489 5.89 -24.42 13.23
N ALA A 490 5.70 -25.74 13.13
CA ALA A 490 6.32 -26.60 12.12
C ALA A 490 5.28 -27.40 11.33
N TYR A 491 5.67 -27.90 10.15
CA TYR A 491 4.78 -28.65 9.26
C TYR A 491 5.49 -29.84 8.61
N ASP A 492 4.83 -30.99 8.57
CA ASP A 492 5.26 -32.16 7.81
C ASP A 492 4.31 -32.42 6.63
N LYS A 493 4.84 -32.29 5.41
CA LYS A 493 4.05 -32.40 4.18
C LYS A 493 3.48 -33.79 3.89
N ALA A 494 4.17 -34.84 4.31
CA ALA A 494 3.76 -36.21 4.02
C ALA A 494 2.52 -36.60 4.85
N SER A 495 2.52 -36.20 6.13
CA SER A 495 1.40 -36.43 7.04
C SER A 495 0.34 -35.32 7.00
N LYS A 496 0.64 -34.16 6.41
CA LYS A 496 -0.20 -32.95 6.40
C LYS A 496 -0.52 -32.45 7.82
N LYS A 497 0.42 -32.67 8.75
CA LYS A 497 0.28 -32.27 10.14
C LYS A 497 1.12 -31.04 10.45
N MET A 498 0.52 -30.16 11.22
CA MET A 498 1.15 -29.01 11.85
C MET A 498 1.50 -29.37 13.30
N PHE A 499 2.65 -28.90 13.77
CA PHE A 499 3.16 -29.09 15.13
C PHE A 499 3.38 -27.72 15.74
N VAL A 500 2.85 -27.49 16.93
CA VAL A 500 2.87 -26.17 17.58
C VAL A 500 3.38 -26.32 19.00
N THR A 501 4.33 -25.48 19.43
CA THR A 501 4.74 -25.43 20.84
C THR A 501 3.62 -24.82 21.69
N ASN A 502 3.31 -25.48 22.80
CA ASN A 502 2.45 -24.94 23.85
C ASN A 502 3.34 -24.82 25.09
N GLY A 503 4.02 -23.68 25.20
CA GLY A 503 4.90 -23.33 26.31
C GLY A 503 4.17 -23.37 27.64
N ALA A 504 2.93 -22.86 27.68
CA ALA A 504 2.06 -22.83 28.85
C ALA A 504 1.89 -24.19 29.55
N ASN A 505 1.91 -25.29 28.79
CA ASN A 505 1.78 -26.65 29.32
C ASN A 505 3.00 -27.55 29.07
N ASN A 506 4.10 -27.01 28.56
CA ASN A 506 5.29 -27.78 28.16
C ASN A 506 4.93 -28.97 27.24
N LYS A 507 4.27 -28.68 26.12
CA LYS A 507 3.77 -29.68 25.15
C LYS A 507 4.05 -29.28 23.71
N ILE A 508 4.01 -30.28 22.82
CA ILE A 508 3.81 -30.05 21.38
C ILE A 508 2.42 -30.54 21.00
N ASP A 509 1.60 -29.64 20.48
CA ASP A 509 0.30 -29.98 19.91
C ASP A 509 0.46 -30.52 18.48
N ILE A 510 -0.29 -31.58 18.15
CA ILE A 510 -0.32 -32.19 16.82
C ILE A 510 -1.68 -31.92 16.17
N ILE A 511 -1.68 -31.19 15.07
CA ILE A 511 -2.88 -30.72 14.38
C ILE A 511 -2.91 -31.27 12.95
N ASP A 512 -4.03 -31.86 12.53
CA ASP A 512 -4.29 -32.19 11.13
C ASP A 512 -4.76 -30.95 10.38
N ILE A 513 -4.04 -30.58 9.32
CA ILE A 513 -4.39 -29.46 8.44
C ILE A 513 -4.75 -29.91 7.02
N SER A 514 -5.10 -31.19 6.82
CA SER A 514 -5.58 -31.72 5.54
C SER A 514 -6.74 -30.91 4.95
N THR A 515 -7.51 -30.22 5.80
CA THR A 515 -8.47 -29.18 5.43
C THR A 515 -8.06 -27.87 6.12
N PRO A 516 -7.29 -26.98 5.45
CA PRO A 516 -6.78 -25.74 6.05
C PRO A 516 -7.83 -24.80 6.64
N THR A 517 -9.06 -24.85 6.14
CA THR A 517 -10.17 -24.04 6.65
C THR A 517 -10.77 -24.59 7.96
N ALA A 518 -10.36 -25.77 8.40
CA ALA A 518 -10.85 -26.44 9.60
C ALA A 518 -9.74 -27.30 10.25
N PRO A 519 -8.65 -26.69 10.73
CA PRO A 519 -7.57 -27.43 11.39
C PRO A 519 -8.10 -28.17 12.62
N THR A 520 -7.66 -29.41 12.83
CA THR A 520 -8.20 -30.27 13.91
C THR A 520 -7.07 -30.84 14.77
N LYS A 521 -7.09 -30.55 16.07
CA LYS A 521 -6.15 -31.15 17.04
C LYS A 521 -6.37 -32.66 17.13
N LEU A 522 -5.31 -33.44 16.94
CA LEU A 522 -5.30 -34.90 17.05
C LEU A 522 -4.88 -35.36 18.44
N SER A 523 -3.78 -34.82 18.94
CA SER A 523 -3.14 -35.21 20.21
C SER A 523 -2.12 -34.15 20.66
N SER A 524 -1.48 -34.37 21.80
CA SER A 524 -0.34 -33.58 22.27
C SER A 524 0.77 -34.50 22.78
N ILE A 525 2.02 -34.07 22.65
CA ILE A 525 3.21 -34.71 23.22
C ILE A 525 3.51 -34.00 24.55
N ASP A 526 3.48 -34.75 25.65
CA ASP A 526 3.89 -34.25 26.97
C ASP A 526 5.41 -34.28 27.11
N LEU A 527 6.01 -33.13 27.39
CA LEU A 527 7.46 -32.98 27.48
C LEU A 527 7.99 -32.92 28.92
N SER A 528 7.12 -33.07 29.94
CA SER A 528 7.51 -32.97 31.35
C SER A 528 8.53 -34.02 31.80
N ALA A 529 8.65 -35.12 31.06
CA ALA A 529 9.65 -36.16 31.30
C ALA A 529 11.06 -35.80 30.77
N TYR A 530 11.15 -34.77 29.92
CA TYR A 530 12.37 -34.38 29.21
C TYR A 530 12.95 -33.06 29.70
N GLY A 531 12.13 -32.16 30.25
CA GLY A 531 12.57 -30.88 30.79
C GLY A 531 11.40 -30.08 31.35
N THR A 532 11.58 -28.78 31.51
CA THR A 532 10.61 -27.90 32.17
C THR A 532 9.85 -26.99 31.23
N GLY A 533 10.37 -26.72 30.04
CA GLY A 533 9.77 -25.88 29.01
C GLY A 533 10.18 -26.33 27.61
N VAL A 534 9.39 -25.95 26.62
CA VAL A 534 9.63 -26.21 25.20
C VAL A 534 9.75 -24.87 24.49
N ASN A 535 10.86 -24.64 23.80
CA ASN A 535 11.11 -23.35 23.14
C ASN A 535 10.87 -23.48 21.63
N SER A 536 11.24 -24.60 21.02
CA SER A 536 11.13 -24.76 19.56
C SER A 536 10.72 -26.15 19.11
N VAL A 537 10.10 -26.20 17.93
CA VAL A 537 9.75 -27.42 17.23
C VAL A 537 10.12 -27.31 15.75
N ALA A 538 10.70 -28.38 15.20
CA ALA A 538 10.86 -28.53 13.75
C ALA A 538 10.34 -29.89 13.29
N ALA A 539 9.84 -29.96 12.07
CA ALA A 539 9.35 -31.18 11.46
C ALA A 539 9.87 -31.32 10.03
N HIS A 540 10.41 -32.48 9.71
CA HIS A 540 10.89 -32.77 8.36
C HIS A 540 10.93 -34.27 8.09
N ASN A 541 10.36 -34.68 6.95
CA ASN A 541 10.33 -36.07 6.46
C ASN A 541 9.92 -37.12 7.52
N GLY A 542 8.81 -36.87 8.23
CA GLY A 542 8.25 -37.81 9.20
C GLY A 542 8.90 -37.79 10.58
N VAL A 543 9.88 -36.92 10.81
CA VAL A 543 10.54 -36.72 12.10
C VAL A 543 10.19 -35.35 12.65
N VAL A 544 9.91 -35.29 13.95
CA VAL A 544 9.65 -34.07 14.72
C VAL A 544 10.74 -33.93 15.77
N ALA A 545 11.38 -32.78 15.88
CA ALA A 545 12.39 -32.48 16.89
C ALA A 545 11.88 -31.35 17.79
N ALA A 546 12.06 -31.48 19.09
CA ALA A 546 11.66 -30.52 20.12
C ALA A 546 12.89 -30.03 20.90
N ALA A 547 13.06 -28.72 21.01
CA ALA A 547 14.05 -28.10 21.89
C ALA A 547 13.43 -27.92 23.28
N VAL A 548 14.04 -28.52 24.31
CA VAL A 548 13.47 -28.60 25.66
C VAL A 548 14.48 -28.12 26.68
N GLU A 549 14.13 -27.06 27.40
CA GLU A 549 14.95 -26.43 28.43
C GLU A 549 14.83 -27.09 29.82
N VAL A 550 15.72 -26.70 30.74
CA VAL A 550 15.72 -27.14 32.14
C VAL A 550 15.95 -25.96 33.08
N LYS A 551 14.86 -25.43 33.62
CA LYS A 551 14.78 -24.41 34.68
C LYS A 551 14.62 -25.06 36.07
N SER A 552 14.90 -24.31 37.13
CA SER A 552 14.65 -24.75 38.51
C SER A 552 13.17 -24.63 38.86
N THR A 553 12.78 -25.15 40.03
CA THR A 553 11.37 -25.16 40.49
C THR A 553 10.78 -23.78 40.72
N ASP A 554 11.62 -22.76 40.88
CA ASP A 554 11.29 -21.34 40.99
C ASP A 554 11.40 -20.59 39.64
N GLY A 555 11.57 -21.32 38.53
CA GLY A 555 11.60 -20.75 37.18
C GLY A 555 12.92 -20.12 36.77
N LEU A 556 13.96 -20.18 37.62
CA LEU A 556 15.26 -19.59 37.33
C LEU A 556 16.09 -20.48 36.40
N TYR A 557 16.96 -19.85 35.61
CA TYR A 557 17.95 -20.55 34.81
C TYR A 557 18.91 -21.37 35.67
N THR A 558 19.25 -22.56 35.19
CA THR A 558 20.10 -23.49 35.90
C THR A 558 21.33 -23.83 35.09
N ASN A 559 22.38 -24.29 35.77
CA ASN A 559 23.55 -24.84 35.09
C ASN A 559 23.29 -26.28 34.60
N SER A 560 22.07 -26.59 34.18
CA SER A 560 21.67 -27.89 33.63
C SER A 560 21.48 -27.76 32.13
N LYS A 561 22.03 -28.71 31.39
CA LYS A 561 21.87 -28.78 29.95
C LYS A 561 20.44 -29.13 29.55
N GLY A 562 20.00 -28.55 28.44
CA GLY A 562 18.73 -28.89 27.79
C GLY A 562 18.83 -30.16 26.95
N LYS A 563 17.74 -30.45 26.24
CA LYS A 563 17.61 -31.64 25.41
C LYS A 563 16.96 -31.32 24.07
N VAL A 564 17.37 -32.05 23.04
CA VAL A 564 16.56 -32.24 21.84
C VAL A 564 15.90 -33.61 21.87
N VAL A 565 14.58 -33.63 21.72
CA VAL A 565 13.78 -34.86 21.74
C VAL A 565 13.18 -35.09 20.35
N PHE A 566 13.46 -36.26 19.79
CA PHE A 566 12.96 -36.68 18.49
C PHE A 566 11.73 -37.56 18.66
N PHE A 567 10.69 -37.27 17.89
CA PHE A 567 9.46 -38.02 17.78
C PHE A 567 9.15 -38.33 16.31
N ASN A 568 8.25 -39.30 16.07
CA ASN A 568 7.59 -39.39 14.77
C ASN A 568 6.38 -38.45 14.71
N VAL A 569 5.76 -38.33 13.54
CA VAL A 569 4.57 -37.49 13.31
C VAL A 569 3.31 -37.87 14.11
N ASP A 570 3.33 -39.00 14.81
CA ASP A 570 2.25 -39.43 15.72
C ASP A 570 2.59 -39.18 17.20
N GLY A 571 3.74 -38.53 17.47
CA GLY A 571 4.19 -38.21 18.82
C GLY A 571 4.88 -39.35 19.58
N SER A 572 5.24 -40.45 18.89
CA SER A 572 6.01 -41.53 19.51
C SER A 572 7.49 -41.16 19.60
N HIS A 573 8.06 -41.29 20.79
CA HIS A 573 9.48 -41.03 21.04
C HIS A 573 10.40 -41.90 20.17
N ILE A 574 11.42 -41.28 19.59
CA ILE A 574 12.48 -41.92 18.80
C ILE A 574 13.80 -41.89 19.58
N ARG A 575 14.22 -40.71 20.04
CA ARG A 575 15.52 -40.49 20.69
C ARG A 575 15.49 -39.20 21.52
N THR A 576 16.35 -39.13 22.52
CA THR A 576 16.70 -37.89 23.23
C THR A 576 18.20 -37.67 23.17
N VAL A 577 18.62 -36.43 22.91
CA VAL A 577 20.02 -35.99 22.90
C VAL A 577 20.16 -34.85 23.90
N GLU A 578 21.12 -34.93 24.82
CA GLU A 578 21.49 -33.81 25.70
C GLU A 578 22.34 -32.81 24.90
N VAL A 579 22.00 -31.52 24.96
CA VAL A 579 22.62 -30.46 24.15
C VAL A 579 23.29 -29.39 25.02
N GLY A 580 23.36 -28.14 24.56
CA GLY A 580 23.84 -27.00 25.34
C GLY A 580 22.85 -26.56 26.41
N TYR A 581 23.04 -25.34 26.92
CA TYR A 581 22.15 -24.71 27.90
C TYR A 581 21.09 -23.91 27.17
N LEU A 582 19.84 -23.97 27.65
CA LEU A 582 18.71 -23.25 27.06
C LEU A 582 18.63 -23.41 25.53
N PRO A 583 18.32 -24.63 25.03
CA PRO A 583 18.15 -24.84 23.60
C PRO A 583 16.89 -24.10 23.16
N ASP A 584 17.08 -22.96 22.52
CA ASP A 584 16.00 -22.06 22.18
C ASP A 584 15.40 -22.45 20.83
N MET A 585 16.13 -22.19 19.75
CA MET A 585 15.71 -22.54 18.40
C MET A 585 16.35 -23.84 17.89
N LEU A 586 15.60 -24.63 17.10
CA LEU A 586 16.18 -25.70 16.28
C LEU A 586 15.62 -25.77 14.86
N THR A 587 16.42 -26.28 13.93
CA THR A 587 15.96 -26.52 12.55
C THR A 587 16.71 -27.67 11.86
N PHE A 588 16.06 -28.28 10.88
CA PHE A 588 16.66 -29.32 10.04
C PHE A 588 17.44 -28.68 8.89
N ASN A 589 18.53 -29.32 8.47
CA ASN A 589 19.14 -29.00 7.18
C ASN A 589 18.31 -29.59 6.01
N GLU A 590 18.55 -29.07 4.80
CA GLU A 590 17.75 -29.38 3.60
C GLU A 590 17.61 -30.89 3.29
N ASP A 591 18.65 -31.67 3.55
CA ASP A 591 18.68 -33.12 3.25
C ASP A 591 18.25 -34.03 4.42
N ASN A 592 17.81 -33.43 5.54
CA ASN A 592 17.36 -34.14 6.74
C ASN A 592 18.42 -34.98 7.46
N THR A 593 19.71 -34.71 7.25
CA THR A 593 20.78 -35.47 7.91
C THR A 593 21.23 -34.85 9.24
N LYS A 594 20.94 -33.57 9.45
CA LYS A 594 21.34 -32.79 10.62
C LYS A 594 20.17 -32.00 11.21
N VAL A 595 20.19 -31.84 12.53
CA VAL A 595 19.45 -30.79 13.25
C VAL A 595 20.49 -29.84 13.86
N VAL A 596 20.31 -28.54 13.63
CA VAL A 596 21.12 -27.49 14.26
C VAL A 596 20.29 -26.83 15.34
N VAL A 597 20.91 -26.51 16.47
CA VAL A 597 20.26 -26.02 17.69
C VAL A 597 21.02 -24.80 18.17
N ALA A 598 20.32 -23.69 18.41
CA ALA A 598 20.85 -22.55 19.12
C ALA A 598 20.68 -22.82 20.61
N ASN A 599 21.78 -22.83 21.35
CA ASN A 599 21.76 -23.00 22.79
C ASN A 599 22.21 -21.66 23.37
N GLU A 600 21.23 -20.87 23.77
CA GLU A 600 21.38 -19.46 24.07
C GLU A 600 22.36 -19.24 25.24
N GLY A 601 22.17 -20.02 26.31
CA GLY A 601 23.06 -19.98 27.46
C GLY A 601 22.87 -18.75 28.35
N GLU A 602 21.65 -18.21 28.42
CA GLU A 602 21.31 -17.06 29.27
C GLU A 602 21.71 -17.24 30.75
N PRO A 603 22.13 -16.15 31.41
CA PRO A 603 22.36 -16.12 32.83
C PRO A 603 21.04 -16.05 33.62
N ASN A 604 21.07 -16.44 34.89
CA ASN A 604 20.02 -16.04 35.82
C ASN A 604 20.19 -14.56 36.22
N GLY A 605 19.15 -13.92 36.77
CA GLY A 605 19.17 -12.45 36.97
C GLY A 605 20.28 -11.89 37.86
N ASP A 606 20.81 -12.67 38.81
CA ASP A 606 21.96 -12.26 39.64
C ASP A 606 23.32 -12.66 39.04
N TYR A 607 23.33 -13.25 37.84
CA TYR A 607 24.49 -13.76 37.11
C TYR A 607 25.33 -14.79 37.90
N SER A 608 24.78 -15.41 38.95
CA SER A 608 25.46 -16.47 39.69
C SER A 608 25.54 -17.79 38.91
N VAL A 609 24.63 -17.96 37.96
CA VAL A 609 24.62 -18.99 36.92
C VAL A 609 24.63 -18.28 35.58
N ASP A 610 25.69 -18.50 34.82
CA ASP A 610 25.97 -17.80 33.58
C ASP A 610 26.74 -18.77 32.66
N PRO A 611 26.02 -19.67 31.97
CA PRO A 611 26.59 -20.69 31.11
C PRO A 611 27.15 -20.09 29.80
N ILE A 612 27.85 -20.93 29.02
CA ILE A 612 28.40 -20.51 27.72
C ILE A 612 27.41 -20.94 26.64
N GLY A 613 26.94 -19.97 25.83
CA GLY A 613 26.14 -20.22 24.64
C GLY A 613 26.90 -21.05 23.58
N SER A 614 26.15 -21.80 22.76
CA SER A 614 26.73 -22.65 21.73
C SER A 614 25.77 -23.01 20.59
N VAL A 615 26.34 -23.37 19.44
CA VAL A 615 25.60 -23.97 18.33
C VAL A 615 25.78 -25.49 18.34
N GLY A 616 24.70 -26.20 18.57
CA GLY A 616 24.63 -27.64 18.60
C GLY A 616 24.36 -28.23 17.23
N ILE A 617 25.09 -29.29 16.83
CA ILE A 617 24.85 -30.01 15.58
C ILE A 617 24.60 -31.49 15.90
N ILE A 618 23.38 -31.95 15.64
CA ILE A 618 22.95 -33.33 15.86
C ILE A 618 22.87 -34.06 14.53
N THR A 619 23.53 -35.21 14.38
CA THR A 619 23.29 -36.11 13.26
C THR A 619 22.00 -36.91 13.49
N VAL A 620 21.02 -36.77 12.60
CA VAL A 620 19.68 -37.39 12.78
C VAL A 620 19.77 -38.91 12.88
N ALA A 621 20.63 -39.54 12.07
CA ALA A 621 20.73 -41.00 11.99
C ALA A 621 21.13 -41.67 13.33
N ASP A 622 22.15 -41.14 14.02
CA ASP A 622 22.74 -41.78 15.20
C ASP A 622 22.70 -40.94 16.48
N GLY A 623 22.38 -39.64 16.38
CA GLY A 623 22.26 -38.73 17.50
C GLY A 623 23.62 -38.22 17.99
N SER A 624 24.67 -38.40 17.18
CA SER A 624 25.96 -37.80 17.47
C SER A 624 25.82 -36.28 17.54
N TYR A 625 26.43 -35.68 18.56
CA TYR A 625 26.31 -34.27 18.90
C TYR A 625 27.68 -33.59 18.84
N VAL A 626 27.75 -32.44 18.18
CA VAL A 626 28.89 -31.53 18.18
C VAL A 626 28.45 -30.21 18.79
N ASP A 627 29.23 -29.70 19.74
CA ASP A 627 28.97 -28.48 20.50
C ASP A 627 29.95 -27.39 20.06
N VAL A 628 29.50 -26.46 19.22
CA VAL A 628 30.34 -25.38 18.67
C VAL A 628 30.24 -24.15 19.58
N LYS A 629 31.32 -23.86 20.31
CA LYS A 629 31.36 -22.78 21.32
C LYS A 629 31.92 -21.48 20.75
N PHE A 630 31.55 -20.35 21.36
CA PHE A 630 32.04 -19.02 20.99
C PHE A 630 33.34 -18.60 21.69
N SER A 631 33.91 -19.44 22.55
CA SER A 631 35.16 -19.14 23.29
C SER A 631 36.38 -18.83 22.40
N SER A 632 36.33 -19.19 21.11
CA SER A 632 37.37 -18.87 20.12
C SER A 632 36.90 -17.91 19.03
N ALA A 633 35.74 -17.27 19.21
CA ALA A 633 35.18 -16.36 18.24
C ALA A 633 36.09 -15.14 18.07
N THR A 634 36.44 -14.84 16.82
CA THR A 634 36.99 -13.53 16.46
C THR A 634 35.81 -12.65 16.08
N LEU A 635 35.61 -11.56 16.83
CA LEU A 635 34.57 -10.59 16.56
C LEU A 635 35.05 -9.60 15.50
N SER A 636 34.15 -9.22 14.59
CA SER A 636 34.43 -8.24 13.56
C SER A 636 33.32 -7.20 13.49
N ASP A 637 33.73 -5.94 13.37
CA ASP A 637 32.83 -4.81 13.26
C ASP A 637 32.06 -4.86 11.93
N ALA A 638 30.92 -4.18 11.93
CA ALA A 638 30.16 -3.92 10.72
C ALA A 638 30.90 -2.93 9.81
N THR A 639 30.43 -2.77 8.58
CA THR A 639 31.04 -1.84 7.61
C THR A 639 30.95 -0.38 8.02
N ASP A 640 30.00 -0.02 8.89
CA ASP A 640 29.85 1.31 9.48
C ASP A 640 30.75 1.54 10.71
N GLY A 641 31.52 0.52 11.13
CA GLY A 641 32.40 0.56 12.29
C GLY A 641 31.73 0.22 13.63
N THR A 642 30.45 -0.16 13.63
CA THR A 642 29.77 -0.61 14.85
C THR A 642 30.35 -1.96 15.29
N PRO A 643 30.77 -2.11 16.56
CA PRO A 643 31.29 -3.37 17.06
C PRO A 643 30.18 -4.40 17.33
N VAL A 644 30.59 -5.64 17.59
CA VAL A 644 29.72 -6.64 18.23
C VAL A 644 29.53 -6.22 19.69
N ARG A 645 28.28 -6.09 20.11
CA ARG A 645 27.92 -5.71 21.47
C ARG A 645 28.08 -6.90 22.43
N LEU A 646 28.53 -6.65 23.66
CA LEU A 646 28.67 -7.67 24.72
C LEU A 646 27.84 -7.36 25.98
N GLY A 647 27.14 -6.23 26.07
CA GLY A 647 26.07 -6.04 27.06
C GLY A 647 26.50 -5.61 28.47
N GLY A 648 27.71 -5.07 28.66
CA GLY A 648 28.14 -4.51 29.95
C GLY A 648 28.00 -5.46 31.15
N THR A 649 28.19 -6.76 30.96
CA THR A 649 27.86 -7.80 31.96
C THR A 649 28.84 -7.82 33.14
N PRO A 650 28.46 -8.40 34.29
CA PRO A 650 29.35 -8.56 35.44
C PRO A 650 30.57 -9.47 35.17
N SER A 651 30.48 -10.35 34.16
CA SER A 651 31.49 -11.37 33.89
C SER A 651 32.63 -10.86 33.00
N ASP A 652 32.33 -9.92 32.09
CA ASP A 652 33.23 -9.45 31.02
C ASP A 652 33.87 -10.63 30.26
N ASP A 653 33.11 -11.72 30.09
CA ASP A 653 33.52 -12.95 29.42
C ASP A 653 32.76 -13.12 28.11
N GLN A 654 33.43 -12.74 27.02
CA GLN A 654 32.92 -12.86 25.65
C GLN A 654 32.27 -14.22 25.33
N ALA A 655 32.76 -15.32 25.92
CA ALA A 655 32.21 -16.65 25.60
C ALA A 655 30.82 -16.85 26.20
N LYS A 656 30.52 -16.17 27.30
CA LYS A 656 29.24 -16.21 27.99
C LYS A 656 28.30 -15.12 27.50
N ASP A 657 28.87 -13.98 27.16
CA ASP A 657 28.11 -12.85 26.66
C ASP A 657 27.63 -13.06 25.21
N ILE A 658 27.95 -14.17 24.53
CA ILE A 658 27.41 -14.46 23.19
C ILE A 658 26.27 -15.47 23.30
N GLU A 659 25.06 -15.00 23.01
CA GLU A 659 23.79 -15.71 23.15
C GLU A 659 23.21 -15.97 21.74
N PRO A 660 23.23 -17.22 21.23
CA PRO A 660 22.64 -17.54 19.93
C PRO A 660 21.13 -17.77 20.01
N GLU A 661 20.41 -17.19 19.06
CA GLU A 661 18.94 -17.15 19.04
C GLU A 661 18.36 -18.00 17.92
N TYR A 662 18.38 -17.50 16.68
CA TYR A 662 17.66 -18.09 15.55
C TYR A 662 18.59 -18.56 14.43
N ILE A 663 18.19 -19.61 13.70
CA ILE A 663 19.06 -20.28 12.70
C ILE A 663 18.42 -20.34 11.31
N ALA A 664 19.17 -19.85 10.31
CA ALA A 664 18.93 -20.14 8.89
C ALA A 664 20.01 -21.08 8.35
N ILE A 665 19.62 -22.06 7.53
CA ILE A 665 20.56 -23.00 6.88
C ILE A 665 20.51 -22.82 5.37
N SER A 666 21.68 -22.70 4.74
CA SER A 666 21.82 -22.74 3.29
C SER A 666 23.07 -23.56 2.93
N GLY A 667 22.86 -24.70 2.27
CA GLY A 667 23.96 -25.61 1.92
C GLY A 667 24.67 -26.18 3.16
N GLU A 668 25.98 -25.94 3.28
CA GLU A 668 26.82 -26.48 4.36
C GLU A 668 26.95 -25.53 5.58
N TYR A 669 26.25 -24.40 5.56
CA TYR A 669 26.38 -23.38 6.59
C TYR A 669 25.07 -23.12 7.33
N ALA A 670 25.17 -23.00 8.64
CA ALA A 670 24.19 -22.38 9.50
C ALA A 670 24.60 -20.92 9.76
N TYR A 671 23.62 -20.03 9.67
CA TYR A 671 23.71 -18.61 9.96
C TYR A 671 22.85 -18.36 11.19
N VAL A 672 23.46 -17.88 12.26
CA VAL A 672 22.86 -17.82 13.58
C VAL A 672 22.81 -16.37 14.05
N THR A 673 21.63 -15.87 14.39
CA THR A 673 21.47 -14.54 15.01
C THR A 673 21.97 -14.57 16.44
N LEU A 674 22.55 -13.46 16.87
CA LEU A 674 23.00 -13.18 18.22
C LEU A 674 22.37 -11.83 18.59
N GLN A 675 21.10 -11.83 18.98
CA GLN A 675 20.21 -10.66 18.97
C GLN A 675 20.74 -9.55 19.89
N GLU A 676 21.02 -9.88 21.15
CA GLU A 676 21.52 -9.01 22.23
C GLU A 676 22.92 -8.46 21.89
N ASN A 677 23.63 -9.19 21.02
CA ASN A 677 24.98 -8.89 20.53
C ASN A 677 25.01 -8.15 19.19
N ASN A 678 23.85 -7.76 18.64
CA ASN A 678 23.71 -7.13 17.31
C ASN A 678 24.53 -7.84 16.22
N ALA A 679 24.59 -9.17 16.23
CA ALA A 679 25.57 -9.92 15.44
C ALA A 679 25.05 -11.20 14.80
N ILE A 680 25.86 -11.73 13.88
CA ILE A 680 25.64 -13.00 13.19
C ILE A 680 26.87 -13.91 13.31
N ALA A 681 26.62 -15.17 13.61
CA ALA A 681 27.60 -16.24 13.51
C ALA A 681 27.39 -17.07 12.25
N LYS A 682 28.48 -17.49 11.61
CA LYS A 682 28.47 -18.47 10.52
C LYS A 682 29.16 -19.75 10.96
N VAL A 683 28.46 -20.87 10.93
CA VAL A 683 28.95 -22.18 11.37
C VAL A 683 28.88 -23.17 10.22
N ASN A 684 29.97 -23.89 9.96
CA ASN A 684 29.98 -25.01 9.02
C ASN A 684 29.43 -26.26 9.72
N ILE A 685 28.30 -26.77 9.23
CA ILE A 685 27.55 -27.86 9.90
C ILE A 685 28.14 -29.25 9.61
N ASN A 686 29.05 -29.36 8.65
CA ASN A 686 29.67 -30.63 8.27
C ASN A 686 30.86 -30.98 9.17
N ASN A 687 31.69 -29.99 9.50
CA ASN A 687 32.89 -30.18 10.31
C ASN A 687 32.76 -29.57 11.73
N GLY A 688 31.71 -28.80 12.02
CA GLY A 688 31.48 -28.17 13.32
C GLY A 688 32.44 -27.01 13.61
N THR A 689 32.76 -26.18 12.61
CA THR A 689 33.64 -25.01 12.80
C THR A 689 32.86 -23.69 12.77
N LEU A 690 33.18 -22.81 13.72
CA LEU A 690 32.77 -21.41 13.69
C LEU A 690 33.68 -20.64 12.72
N GLU A 691 33.10 -20.05 11.68
CA GLU A 691 33.83 -19.33 10.63
C GLU A 691 34.07 -17.87 11.01
N TYR A 692 33.03 -17.18 11.48
CA TYR A 692 33.12 -15.81 11.98
C TYR A 692 31.96 -15.46 12.90
N VAL A 693 32.16 -14.41 13.70
CA VAL A 693 31.10 -13.62 14.34
C VAL A 693 31.27 -12.18 13.89
N LYS A 694 30.19 -11.56 13.42
CA LYS A 694 30.24 -10.23 12.82
C LYS A 694 29.03 -9.39 13.23
N SER A 695 29.27 -8.12 13.54
CA SER A 695 28.21 -7.15 13.82
C SER A 695 27.35 -6.90 12.58
N PHE A 696 26.04 -6.77 12.79
CA PHE A 696 25.09 -6.30 11.80
C PHE A 696 25.14 -4.79 11.59
N GLY A 697 25.73 -4.03 12.51
CA GLY A 697 25.84 -2.58 12.40
C GLY A 697 24.73 -1.82 13.12
N ALA A 698 24.56 -0.57 12.74
CA ALA A 698 23.51 0.29 13.25
C ALA A 698 22.80 1.08 12.13
N LYS A 699 21.48 1.20 12.23
CA LYS A 699 20.67 2.09 11.41
C LYS A 699 20.81 3.52 11.93
N SER A 700 21.10 4.46 11.04
CA SER A 700 21.05 5.89 11.38
C SER A 700 19.62 6.42 11.34
N TYR A 701 19.25 7.22 12.35
CA TYR A 701 18.06 8.07 12.38
C TYR A 701 18.41 9.56 12.26
N GLU A 702 19.61 9.86 11.79
CA GLU A 702 20.04 11.21 11.45
C GLU A 702 19.22 11.79 10.29
N SER A 703 19.17 13.13 10.20
CA SER A 703 18.39 13.83 9.17
C SER A 703 18.78 13.50 7.72
N ASP A 704 20.03 13.09 7.47
CA ASP A 704 20.54 12.74 6.14
C ASP A 704 20.30 11.27 5.75
N SER A 705 19.85 10.44 6.70
CA SER A 705 19.55 9.03 6.46
C SER A 705 18.22 8.80 5.73
N GLY A 706 17.27 9.73 5.88
CA GLY A 706 15.88 9.57 5.43
C GLY A 706 15.02 8.67 6.35
N ASN A 707 15.59 8.14 7.43
CA ASN A 707 14.88 7.37 8.45
C ASN A 707 14.32 8.30 9.52
N THR A 708 13.17 7.91 10.05
CA THR A 708 12.48 8.59 11.13
C THR A 708 11.97 7.55 12.12
N ILE A 709 11.84 7.94 13.36
CA ILE A 709 11.42 7.11 14.48
C ILE A 709 10.54 7.94 15.40
N ASP A 710 9.60 7.28 16.07
CA ASP A 710 8.87 7.85 17.19
C ASP A 710 9.51 7.39 18.50
N ILE A 711 9.82 8.34 19.38
CA ILE A 711 10.58 8.14 20.62
C ILE A 711 9.81 8.53 21.88
N GLU A 712 8.57 9.01 21.72
CA GLU A 712 7.70 9.50 22.78
C GLU A 712 6.54 8.54 23.01
N GLU A 713 6.00 8.48 24.22
CA GLU A 713 4.77 7.70 24.53
C GLU A 713 3.67 8.66 25.00
N ASP A 714 3.31 9.61 24.15
CA ASP A 714 2.38 10.69 24.48
C ASP A 714 1.04 10.64 23.73
N GLY A 715 0.83 9.57 22.98
CA GLY A 715 -0.40 9.30 22.26
C GLY A 715 -0.48 10.01 20.91
N GLU A 716 0.65 10.52 20.40
CA GLU A 716 0.77 11.15 19.09
C GLU A 716 1.81 10.44 18.23
N ILE A 717 1.56 10.34 16.92
CA ILE A 717 2.55 9.79 15.99
C ILE A 717 3.59 10.87 15.65
N ARG A 718 4.81 10.75 16.17
CA ARG A 718 5.92 11.71 16.02
C ARG A 718 7.13 11.10 15.32
N MET A 719 6.94 10.74 14.06
CA MET A 719 8.03 10.25 13.21
C MET A 719 9.03 11.37 12.86
N GLN A 720 10.17 11.42 13.55
CA GLN A 720 11.21 12.43 13.37
C GLN A 720 12.61 11.81 13.21
N SER A 721 13.57 12.62 12.74
CA SER A 721 15.00 12.26 12.72
C SER A 721 15.70 12.97 13.89
N TYR A 722 16.66 12.29 14.52
CA TYR A 722 17.34 12.78 15.71
C TYR A 722 18.87 12.73 15.56
N PRO A 723 19.60 13.79 15.92
CA PRO A 723 21.05 13.80 15.90
C PRO A 723 21.61 12.88 16.98
N GLY A 724 22.64 12.13 16.63
CA GLY A 724 23.27 11.12 17.46
C GLY A 724 22.46 9.84 17.64
N LEU A 725 21.28 9.67 17.03
CA LEU A 725 20.43 8.50 17.26
C LEU A 725 20.63 7.42 16.20
N PHE A 726 20.85 6.20 16.68
CA PHE A 726 20.98 4.99 15.89
C PHE A 726 20.12 3.87 16.48
N GLY A 727 19.70 2.90 15.66
CA GLY A 727 19.08 1.65 16.11
C GLY A 727 19.97 0.47 15.78
N LEU A 728 20.28 -0.37 16.76
CA LEU A 728 21.11 -1.56 16.52
C LEU A 728 20.31 -2.58 15.70
N TYR A 729 20.92 -3.17 14.68
CA TYR A 729 20.33 -4.32 14.01
C TYR A 729 20.44 -5.53 14.93
N MET A 730 19.36 -5.78 15.67
CA MET A 730 19.24 -6.84 16.67
C MET A 730 18.09 -7.76 16.25
N PRO A 731 18.37 -8.76 15.41
CA PRO A 731 17.32 -9.61 14.92
C PRO A 731 17.09 -10.85 15.77
N ASP A 732 15.82 -11.11 16.05
CA ASP A 732 15.32 -12.42 16.46
C ASP A 732 15.37 -13.34 15.23
N THR A 733 14.32 -13.35 14.41
CA THR A 733 14.16 -14.35 13.36
C THR A 733 15.07 -14.10 12.16
N ILE A 734 15.65 -15.18 11.61
CA ILE A 734 16.42 -15.21 10.35
C ILE A 734 15.93 -16.28 9.36
N ALA A 735 15.93 -15.95 8.08
CA ALA A 735 15.72 -16.89 6.98
C ALA A 735 16.76 -16.70 5.88
N SER A 736 16.93 -17.72 5.03
CA SER A 736 17.77 -17.62 3.83
C SER A 736 16.97 -17.88 2.57
N TYR A 737 17.34 -17.22 1.47
CA TYR A 737 16.78 -17.49 0.16
C TYR A 737 17.83 -17.32 -0.93
N THR A 738 17.59 -17.94 -2.10
CA THR A 738 18.48 -17.83 -3.25
C THR A 738 17.73 -17.20 -4.41
N THR A 739 18.27 -16.11 -4.94
CA THR A 739 17.80 -15.48 -6.19
C THR A 739 18.99 -15.24 -7.10
N ASN A 740 18.84 -15.47 -8.41
CA ASN A 740 19.93 -15.35 -9.39
C ASN A 740 21.23 -16.08 -8.99
N ASN A 741 21.11 -17.30 -8.43
CA ASN A 741 22.21 -18.12 -7.92
C ASN A 741 23.05 -17.46 -6.79
N THR A 742 22.52 -16.44 -6.13
CA THR A 742 23.16 -15.82 -4.95
C THR A 742 22.26 -16.03 -3.74
N THR A 743 22.85 -16.54 -2.65
CA THR A 743 22.15 -16.67 -1.37
C THR A 743 22.19 -15.35 -0.61
N TYR A 744 21.04 -14.99 -0.05
CA TYR A 744 20.86 -13.86 0.84
C TYR A 744 20.23 -14.35 2.14
N LEU A 745 20.43 -13.57 3.20
CA LEU A 745 19.80 -13.75 4.50
C LEU A 745 18.80 -12.62 4.72
N VAL A 746 17.70 -12.89 5.39
CA VAL A 746 16.68 -11.90 5.75
C VAL A 746 16.44 -11.99 7.23
N THR A 747 16.42 -10.86 7.92
CA THR A 747 16.26 -10.77 9.38
C THR A 747 15.16 -9.81 9.76
N ALA A 748 14.45 -10.08 10.86
CA ALA A 748 13.47 -9.18 11.47
C ALA A 748 14.11 -8.54 12.71
N ASN A 749 14.23 -7.21 12.73
CA ASN A 749 15.03 -6.47 13.71
C ASN A 749 14.15 -5.91 14.83
N GLU A 750 13.55 -6.80 15.62
CA GLU A 750 12.71 -6.50 16.79
C GLU A 750 13.51 -5.76 17.86
N GLY A 751 14.54 -6.44 18.38
CA GLY A 751 15.53 -5.92 19.31
C GLY A 751 15.18 -6.18 20.75
N ASP A 752 15.86 -7.15 21.36
CA ASP A 752 15.69 -7.47 22.78
C ASP A 752 16.89 -7.06 23.64
N GLY A 753 16.62 -6.87 24.93
CA GLY A 753 17.62 -6.45 25.92
C GLY A 753 17.98 -7.56 26.88
N ARG A 754 19.09 -7.41 27.61
CA ARG A 754 19.48 -8.37 28.67
C ARG A 754 18.70 -8.10 29.96
N GLU A 755 17.41 -8.41 29.95
CA GLU A 755 16.50 -8.16 31.06
C GLU A 755 16.23 -9.43 31.89
N TYR A 756 17.17 -9.79 32.78
CA TYR A 756 17.09 -11.03 33.55
C TYR A 756 16.56 -10.81 34.98
N PRO A 757 15.41 -11.38 35.38
CA PRO A 757 14.83 -11.16 36.70
C PRO A 757 15.64 -11.85 37.82
N ILE A 758 15.96 -11.10 38.90
CA ILE A 758 16.77 -11.57 40.05
C ILE A 758 15.98 -12.54 40.96
N ASN A 759 14.65 -12.43 41.03
CA ASN A 759 13.76 -13.34 41.77
C ASN A 759 12.60 -13.79 40.85
N ASP A 760 11.64 -14.59 41.38
CA ASP A 760 10.35 -14.91 40.73
C ASP A 760 9.87 -13.73 39.87
N PHE A 761 9.60 -13.98 38.59
CA PHE A 761 9.19 -12.98 37.60
C PHE A 761 8.10 -12.04 38.15
N ASN A 762 7.16 -12.58 38.95
CA ASN A 762 6.10 -11.78 39.57
C ASN A 762 6.57 -10.89 40.73
N ALA A 763 7.61 -11.27 41.47
CA ALA A 763 8.16 -10.49 42.59
C ALA A 763 9.10 -9.37 42.12
N THR A 764 9.79 -9.58 41.00
CA THR A 764 10.79 -8.65 40.47
C THR A 764 10.17 -7.38 39.86
N LEU A 765 8.95 -7.49 39.30
CA LEU A 765 8.12 -6.34 38.90
C LEU A 765 7.78 -5.39 40.06
N GLU A 766 7.77 -5.87 41.31
CA GLU A 766 7.44 -5.05 42.48
C GLU A 766 8.67 -4.40 43.15
N THR A 767 9.88 -4.96 43.01
CA THR A 767 11.07 -4.51 43.75
C THR A 767 12.07 -3.68 42.93
N GLY A 768 12.05 -3.77 41.60
CA GLY A 768 12.95 -2.99 40.73
C GLY A 768 14.41 -3.45 40.74
N ASP A 769 14.69 -4.65 41.25
CA ASP A 769 16.03 -5.26 41.26
C ASP A 769 16.21 -6.12 39.99
N VAL A 770 16.30 -5.49 38.81
CA VAL A 770 16.70 -6.13 37.54
C VAL A 770 18.01 -5.49 37.10
N LEU A 771 18.97 -6.30 36.67
CA LEU A 771 20.11 -5.76 35.94
C LEU A 771 19.61 -5.45 34.53
N THR A 772 19.51 -4.17 34.19
CA THR A 772 19.23 -3.73 32.82
C THR A 772 20.42 -2.95 32.28
N ASP A 773 20.71 -3.18 31.02
CA ASP A 773 21.76 -2.54 30.21
C ASP A 773 21.19 -1.37 29.40
N ASP A 774 20.08 -0.80 29.87
CA ASP A 774 19.31 0.22 29.20
C ASP A 774 18.87 1.35 30.13
N LYS A 775 18.62 2.53 29.55
CA LYS A 775 18.00 3.66 30.24
C LYS A 775 17.16 4.48 29.27
N LYS A 776 16.13 5.13 29.80
CA LYS A 776 15.47 6.25 29.12
C LYS A 776 16.48 7.36 28.85
N ILE A 777 16.40 7.98 27.67
CA ILE A 777 17.27 9.10 27.27
C ILE A 777 17.24 10.22 28.31
N SER A 778 16.06 10.53 28.88
CA SER A 778 15.88 11.55 29.94
C SER A 778 16.65 11.28 31.25
N LYS A 779 17.29 10.11 31.38
CA LYS A 779 18.15 9.74 32.53
C LYS A 779 19.63 9.74 32.20
N LEU A 780 20.01 10.06 30.97
CA LEU A 780 21.40 10.10 30.52
C LEU A 780 21.97 11.53 30.57
N LYS A 781 23.29 11.62 30.76
CA LYS A 781 24.04 12.84 30.52
C LYS A 781 24.45 12.81 29.04
N LEU A 782 23.93 13.72 28.23
CA LEU A 782 24.20 13.79 26.80
C LEU A 782 25.31 14.81 26.49
N ASP A 783 26.15 14.52 25.51
CA ASP A 783 27.16 15.46 25.01
C ASP A 783 26.45 16.71 24.45
N PRO A 784 26.98 17.93 24.66
CA PRO A 784 26.38 19.17 24.15
C PRO A 784 26.13 19.21 22.63
N SER A 785 26.79 18.37 21.83
CA SER A 785 26.57 18.29 20.38
C SER A 785 25.23 17.66 19.98
N ILE A 786 24.63 16.83 20.85
CA ILE A 786 23.34 16.18 20.60
C ILE A 786 22.25 16.59 21.60
N ALA A 787 22.63 17.06 22.79
CA ALA A 787 21.73 17.32 23.91
C ALA A 787 20.53 18.24 23.58
N ASP A 788 20.73 19.25 22.73
CA ASP A 788 19.68 20.21 22.37
C ASP A 788 18.50 19.58 21.60
N ALA A 789 18.67 18.38 21.04
CA ALA A 789 17.62 17.67 20.32
C ALA A 789 16.76 16.77 21.22
N TYR A 790 17.14 16.62 22.50
CA TYR A 790 16.46 15.76 23.45
C TYR A 790 15.94 16.56 24.65
N THR A 791 14.83 16.09 25.21
CA THR A 791 14.13 16.72 26.34
C THR A 791 13.86 15.70 27.44
N ASP A 792 13.44 16.19 28.61
CA ASP A 792 13.08 15.33 29.74
C ASP A 792 11.86 14.45 29.46
N ASP A 793 11.07 14.77 28.43
CA ASP A 793 9.88 14.02 28.04
C ASP A 793 10.24 12.79 27.18
N ASN A 794 11.41 12.77 26.50
CA ASN A 794 11.79 11.65 25.63
C ASN A 794 11.84 10.31 26.41
N ASP A 795 10.93 9.42 26.02
CA ASP A 795 10.71 8.13 26.70
C ASP A 795 11.51 6.96 26.15
N LEU A 796 12.14 7.12 24.97
CA LEU A 796 12.92 6.07 24.32
C LEU A 796 14.02 5.50 25.22
N LYS A 797 14.01 4.18 25.34
CA LYS A 797 15.09 3.42 25.95
C LYS A 797 16.23 3.17 24.96
N VAL A 798 17.45 3.36 25.45
CA VAL A 798 18.70 3.16 24.71
C VAL A 798 19.68 2.36 25.54
N VAL A 799 20.58 1.64 24.88
CA VAL A 799 21.64 0.88 25.55
C VAL A 799 22.63 1.83 26.23
N ILE A 800 23.20 1.39 27.35
CA ILE A 800 24.15 2.19 28.16
C ILE A 800 25.59 1.67 28.13
N ASP A 801 25.83 0.55 27.47
CA ASP A 801 27.16 -0.05 27.29
C ASP A 801 27.86 0.45 26.00
N MET A 802 27.20 1.34 25.25
CA MET A 802 27.72 1.98 24.04
C MET A 802 27.34 3.48 24.04
N GLY A 803 28.09 4.31 23.30
CA GLY A 803 27.70 5.69 23.00
C GLY A 803 28.56 6.80 23.60
N ASP A 804 29.30 6.53 24.67
CA ASP A 804 30.37 7.39 25.21
C ASP A 804 31.68 7.09 24.45
N THR A 805 31.97 7.89 23.42
CA THR A 805 33.06 7.58 22.47
C THR A 805 34.43 8.09 22.92
N ASP A 806 34.48 9.04 23.86
CA ASP A 806 35.71 9.60 24.40
C ASP A 806 35.98 9.27 25.88
N ASN A 807 35.04 8.55 26.52
CA ASN A 807 35.07 8.08 27.91
C ASN A 807 35.04 9.20 28.95
N ASP A 808 34.35 10.32 28.67
CA ASP A 808 34.21 11.44 29.60
C ASP A 808 32.96 11.33 30.52
N GLY A 809 32.08 10.36 30.24
CA GLY A 809 30.87 10.07 30.99
C GLY A 809 29.62 10.81 30.52
N ASP A 810 29.64 11.52 29.40
CA ASP A 810 28.44 11.77 28.58
C ASP A 810 28.38 10.95 27.30
N TYR A 811 27.19 10.89 26.70
CA TYR A 811 26.91 10.08 25.52
C TYR A 811 26.94 10.97 24.28
N ASP A 812 27.89 10.69 23.37
CA ASP A 812 27.99 11.31 22.04
C ASP A 812 27.00 10.72 21.04
N LYS A 813 26.63 9.44 21.26
CA LYS A 813 25.72 8.67 20.42
C LYS A 813 24.76 7.87 21.28
N LEU A 814 23.57 7.66 20.76
CA LEU A 814 22.50 6.90 21.37
C LEU A 814 22.13 5.73 20.45
N TYR A 815 21.91 4.57 21.06
CA TYR A 815 21.60 3.33 20.33
C TYR A 815 20.35 2.73 20.95
N THR A 816 19.24 2.71 20.21
CA THR A 816 18.02 2.04 20.64
C THR A 816 18.05 0.53 20.34
N TYR A 817 17.27 -0.23 21.10
CA TYR A 817 17.03 -1.64 20.83
C TYR A 817 16.26 -1.81 19.52
N GLY A 818 16.83 -2.66 18.67
CA GLY A 818 16.25 -2.96 17.38
C GLY A 818 16.33 -1.81 16.38
N ALA A 819 16.22 -2.18 15.11
CA ALA A 819 16.19 -1.23 14.01
C ALA A 819 14.76 -0.98 13.51
N ARG A 820 13.74 -1.59 14.15
CA ARG A 820 12.31 -1.49 13.83
C ARG A 820 12.01 -1.76 12.34
N SER A 821 12.75 -2.70 11.75
CA SER A 821 12.73 -3.03 10.33
C SER A 821 12.96 -4.50 10.07
N PHE A 822 12.89 -4.90 8.80
CA PHE A 822 13.58 -6.09 8.34
C PHE A 822 14.76 -5.71 7.44
N SER A 823 15.78 -6.56 7.39
CA SER A 823 17.00 -6.34 6.62
C SER A 823 17.33 -7.54 5.74
N ILE A 824 17.99 -7.29 4.61
CA ILE A 824 18.56 -8.30 3.72
C ILE A 824 20.08 -8.18 3.75
N TRP A 825 20.75 -9.30 3.93
CA TRP A 825 22.20 -9.41 4.05
C TRP A 825 22.76 -10.37 3.01
N ASN A 826 24.02 -10.19 2.66
CA ASN A 826 24.77 -11.23 1.97
C ASN A 826 25.31 -12.28 2.96
N THR A 827 25.88 -13.37 2.45
CA THR A 827 26.41 -14.49 3.25
C THR A 827 27.73 -14.21 3.99
N GLU A 828 28.19 -12.96 3.96
CA GLU A 828 29.34 -12.43 4.70
C GLU A 828 28.91 -11.39 5.75
N GLY A 829 27.59 -11.27 6.02
CA GLY A 829 27.04 -10.34 7.00
C GLY A 829 27.19 -8.88 6.59
N ASN A 830 27.13 -8.55 5.29
CA ASN A 830 27.04 -7.17 4.82
C ASN A 830 25.61 -6.82 4.44
N LEU A 831 25.17 -5.62 4.84
CA LEU A 831 23.84 -5.11 4.53
C LEU A 831 23.69 -4.91 3.01
N VAL A 832 22.60 -5.44 2.45
CA VAL A 832 22.20 -5.28 1.04
C VAL A 832 21.02 -4.32 0.94
N PHE A 833 20.07 -4.45 1.86
CA PHE A 833 18.87 -3.62 1.96
C PHE A 833 18.37 -3.60 3.39
N ASP A 834 17.78 -2.47 3.79
CA ASP A 834 17.02 -2.35 5.03
C ASP A 834 15.69 -1.64 4.71
N SER A 835 14.60 -2.04 5.36
CA SER A 835 13.27 -1.48 5.12
C SER A 835 13.08 -0.06 5.66
N GLY A 836 14.11 0.55 6.24
CA GLY A 836 14.11 1.90 6.79
C GLY A 836 13.05 2.07 7.86
N ASN A 837 12.26 3.13 7.72
CA ASN A 837 11.06 3.44 8.50
C ASN A 837 9.75 3.01 7.80
N SER A 838 9.81 2.11 6.80
CA SER A 838 8.62 1.76 6.01
C SER A 838 7.55 1.04 6.84
N ILE A 839 7.93 0.11 7.73
CA ILE A 839 6.98 -0.59 8.61
C ILE A 839 6.22 0.42 9.48
N SER A 840 6.93 1.29 10.19
CA SER A 840 6.29 2.33 11.01
C SER A 840 5.37 3.25 10.19
N LYS A 841 5.76 3.63 8.96
CA LYS A 841 4.88 4.42 8.06
C LYS A 841 3.64 3.65 7.63
N ILE A 842 3.78 2.36 7.29
CA ILE A 842 2.66 1.49 6.90
C ILE A 842 1.67 1.39 8.06
N VAL A 843 2.17 1.12 9.27
CA VAL A 843 1.36 1.02 10.48
C VAL A 843 0.69 2.35 10.82
N ALA A 844 1.43 3.46 10.81
CA ALA A 844 0.88 4.80 11.06
C ALA A 844 -0.25 5.16 10.07
N ASN A 845 -0.13 4.71 8.81
CA ASN A 845 -1.14 4.96 7.78
C ASN A 845 -2.33 4.01 7.88
N ALA A 846 -2.08 2.72 8.10
CA ALA A 846 -3.11 1.68 8.08
C ALA A 846 -3.90 1.60 9.40
N GLN A 847 -3.22 1.78 10.53
CA GLN A 847 -3.77 1.65 11.89
C GLN A 847 -3.28 2.79 12.80
N PRO A 848 -3.53 4.08 12.46
CA PRO A 848 -3.05 5.20 13.26
C PRO A 848 -3.50 5.15 14.73
N ALA A 849 -4.72 4.65 14.98
CA ALA A 849 -5.26 4.54 16.34
C ALA A 849 -4.65 3.42 17.18
N LEU A 850 -3.80 2.58 16.58
CA LEU A 850 -3.07 1.49 17.23
C LEU A 850 -1.57 1.56 16.91
N PHE A 851 -1.08 2.71 16.45
CA PHE A 851 0.33 2.86 16.08
C PHE A 851 1.24 2.57 17.29
N ASN A 852 2.20 1.65 17.12
CA ASN A 852 3.12 1.19 18.18
C ASN A 852 2.38 0.85 19.48
N GLN A 853 1.25 0.16 19.37
CA GLN A 853 0.39 -0.08 20.52
C GLN A 853 0.99 -1.03 21.57
N ASP A 854 0.50 -0.94 22.80
CA ASP A 854 0.59 -2.00 23.82
C ASP A 854 -0.82 -2.33 24.33
N LYS A 855 -1.27 -3.57 24.13
CA LYS A 855 -2.57 -4.08 24.62
C LYS A 855 -3.79 -3.22 24.23
N GLY A 856 -3.83 -2.73 23.00
CA GLY A 856 -4.91 -1.90 22.47
C GLY A 856 -4.70 -0.40 22.69
N GLU A 857 -3.69 0.01 23.48
CA GLU A 857 -3.40 1.40 23.75
C GLU A 857 -2.36 1.92 22.75
N MET A 858 -2.75 2.92 21.97
CA MET A 858 -1.88 3.61 21.01
C MET A 858 -0.60 4.10 21.67
N ASP A 859 0.51 4.04 20.93
CA ASP A 859 1.79 4.67 21.25
C ASP A 859 2.53 4.07 22.46
N GLY A 860 2.02 2.97 23.05
CA GLY A 860 2.62 2.33 24.23
C GLY A 860 3.98 1.67 24.02
N ARG A 861 4.49 1.58 22.79
CA ARG A 861 5.79 0.97 22.44
C ARG A 861 6.73 1.91 21.71
N SER A 862 6.37 3.18 21.48
CA SER A 862 7.24 4.15 20.82
C SER A 862 8.50 4.48 21.62
N GLY A 863 8.42 4.50 22.95
CA GLY A 863 9.57 4.57 23.85
C GLY A 863 10.37 3.26 23.93
N ASN A 864 9.94 2.20 23.25
CA ASN A 864 10.52 0.86 23.30
C ASN A 864 10.92 0.38 21.89
N LYS A 865 10.39 -0.74 21.40
CA LYS A 865 10.78 -1.36 20.11
C LYS A 865 9.79 -1.05 18.96
N GLY A 866 8.82 -0.17 19.21
CA GLY A 866 7.83 0.29 18.22
C GLY A 866 6.86 -0.79 17.78
N ALA A 867 6.85 -1.13 16.48
CA ALA A 867 5.94 -2.12 15.92
C ALA A 867 6.41 -3.58 16.14
N GLU A 868 7.66 -3.78 16.57
CA GLU A 868 8.27 -5.07 16.95
C GLU A 868 8.24 -6.11 15.81
N PRO A 869 9.03 -5.92 14.73
CA PRO A 869 9.15 -6.91 13.67
C PRO A 869 9.93 -8.13 14.19
N GLU A 870 9.20 -9.17 14.58
CA GLU A 870 9.67 -10.33 15.34
C GLU A 870 9.81 -11.55 14.43
N ALA A 871 8.66 -12.09 14.03
CA ALA A 871 8.61 -13.30 13.24
C ALA A 871 8.85 -13.00 11.75
N LEU A 872 9.51 -13.91 11.02
CA LEU A 872 9.49 -13.87 9.56
C LEU A 872 9.39 -15.23 8.87
N ALA A 873 8.90 -15.22 7.64
CA ALA A 873 9.00 -16.34 6.72
C ALA A 873 9.30 -15.84 5.31
N VAL A 874 9.97 -16.69 4.52
CA VAL A 874 10.26 -16.42 3.11
C VAL A 874 9.64 -17.50 2.24
N GLY A 875 9.01 -17.09 1.13
CA GLY A 875 8.36 -18.00 0.19
C GLY A 875 8.53 -17.56 -1.26
N GLU A 876 8.57 -18.53 -2.17
CA GLU A 876 8.51 -18.27 -3.60
C GLU A 876 7.09 -18.53 -4.12
N ILE A 877 6.54 -17.56 -4.85
CA ILE A 877 5.20 -17.59 -5.43
C ILE A 877 5.31 -17.09 -6.87
N ASP A 878 4.92 -17.93 -7.83
CA ASP A 878 4.96 -17.61 -9.26
C ASP A 878 6.31 -17.05 -9.76
N GLY A 879 7.42 -17.59 -9.23
CA GLY A 879 8.79 -17.19 -9.60
C GLY A 879 9.25 -15.87 -8.97
N LYS A 880 8.50 -15.33 -8.01
CA LYS A 880 8.88 -14.18 -7.18
C LYS A 880 9.11 -14.61 -5.75
N THR A 881 10.10 -14.01 -5.10
CA THR A 881 10.38 -14.26 -3.68
C THR A 881 9.74 -13.17 -2.83
N TYR A 882 9.03 -13.58 -1.79
CA TYR A 882 8.36 -12.71 -0.83
C TYR A 882 8.87 -12.97 0.57
N VAL A 883 8.96 -11.90 1.37
CA VAL A 883 9.08 -11.99 2.83
C VAL A 883 7.78 -11.57 3.48
N PHE A 884 7.42 -12.31 4.53
CA PHE A 884 6.34 -12.01 5.44
C PHE A 884 6.97 -11.67 6.79
N VAL A 885 6.60 -10.55 7.38
CA VAL A 885 7.14 -10.05 8.65
C VAL A 885 5.98 -9.86 9.63
N GLY A 886 6.04 -10.58 10.75
CA GLY A 886 5.10 -10.45 11.86
C GLY A 886 5.50 -9.30 12.74
N LEU A 887 4.50 -8.53 13.15
CA LEU A 887 4.65 -7.40 14.05
C LEU A 887 3.98 -7.78 15.36
N GLU A 888 4.80 -8.16 16.35
CA GLU A 888 4.35 -8.83 17.58
C GLU A 888 3.40 -7.93 18.36
N ARG A 889 3.85 -6.74 18.78
CA ARG A 889 2.97 -5.78 19.48
C ARG A 889 1.94 -5.14 18.58
N GLN A 890 2.27 -4.91 17.32
CA GLN A 890 1.36 -4.21 16.42
C GLN A 890 0.19 -5.08 15.94
N ASN A 891 0.21 -6.39 16.20
CA ASN A 891 -0.78 -7.36 15.71
C ASN A 891 -0.96 -7.27 14.19
N GLY A 892 0.15 -7.39 13.45
CA GLY A 892 0.12 -7.25 12.00
C GLY A 892 1.08 -8.15 11.25
N ILE A 893 0.83 -8.33 9.95
CA ILE A 893 1.73 -9.01 9.02
C ILE A 893 1.99 -8.07 7.84
N VAL A 894 3.25 -7.79 7.57
CA VAL A 894 3.68 -7.02 6.40
C VAL A 894 4.28 -7.94 5.35
N MET A 895 3.93 -7.75 4.09
CA MET A 895 4.43 -8.53 2.95
C MET A 895 5.23 -7.64 2.00
N TYR A 896 6.41 -8.11 1.58
CA TYR A 896 7.25 -7.44 0.60
C TYR A 896 7.74 -8.40 -0.51
N ASP A 897 7.81 -7.92 -1.76
CA ASP A 897 8.50 -8.59 -2.86
C ASP A 897 10.00 -8.29 -2.75
N ILE A 898 10.78 -9.35 -2.49
CA ILE A 898 12.24 -9.31 -2.30
C ILE A 898 12.99 -10.05 -3.43
N THR A 899 12.30 -10.32 -4.54
CA THR A 899 12.88 -11.00 -5.72
C THR A 899 14.15 -10.31 -6.18
N ASN A 900 14.15 -8.97 -6.15
CA ASN A 900 15.33 -8.15 -6.31
C ASN A 900 15.72 -7.55 -4.96
N PRO A 901 16.79 -8.05 -4.30
CA PRO A 901 17.18 -7.59 -2.97
C PRO A 901 17.60 -6.11 -2.92
N ALA A 902 17.94 -5.50 -4.07
CA ALA A 902 18.27 -4.07 -4.14
C ALA A 902 17.06 -3.17 -4.45
N LYS A 903 15.89 -3.76 -4.76
CA LYS A 903 14.66 -3.05 -5.15
C LYS A 903 13.43 -3.73 -4.55
N VAL A 904 13.41 -3.81 -3.23
CA VAL A 904 12.31 -4.35 -2.45
C VAL A 904 11.06 -3.48 -2.62
N LYS A 905 9.89 -4.11 -2.71
CA LYS A 905 8.60 -3.43 -2.84
C LYS A 905 7.61 -3.92 -1.79
N PHE A 906 6.93 -2.99 -1.13
CA PHE A 906 5.77 -3.30 -0.29
C PHE A 906 4.66 -3.94 -1.15
N VAL A 907 3.95 -4.91 -0.59
CA VAL A 907 2.90 -5.68 -1.28
C VAL A 907 1.58 -5.61 -0.54
N ASP A 908 1.57 -5.94 0.76
CA ASP A 908 0.34 -5.96 1.55
C ASP A 908 0.61 -5.80 3.05
N TYR A 909 -0.39 -5.35 3.79
CA TYR A 909 -0.41 -5.30 5.24
C TYR A 909 -1.75 -5.79 5.75
N ILE A 910 -1.72 -6.69 6.73
CA ILE A 910 -2.92 -7.22 7.37
C ILE A 910 -2.81 -6.99 8.86
N GLU A 911 -3.88 -6.47 9.44
CA GLU A 911 -4.07 -6.38 10.89
C GLU A 911 -4.76 -7.67 11.34
N THR A 912 -4.16 -8.35 12.32
CA THR A 912 -4.51 -9.74 12.68
C THR A 912 -5.44 -9.83 13.87
N GLU A 913 -5.48 -8.81 14.74
CA GLU A 913 -6.28 -8.81 15.96
C GLU A 913 -7.79 -8.76 15.67
N SER A 914 -8.25 -8.07 14.62
CA SER A 914 -9.65 -8.13 14.17
C SER A 914 -10.08 -9.53 13.71
N GLU A 915 -9.14 -10.40 13.38
CA GLU A 915 -9.36 -11.82 13.09
C GLU A 915 -9.23 -12.72 14.32
N GLY A 916 -8.91 -12.14 15.49
CA GLY A 916 -8.72 -12.83 16.76
C GLY A 916 -7.31 -13.39 16.97
N GLU A 917 -6.30 -12.89 16.24
CA GLU A 917 -4.92 -13.37 16.27
C GLU A 917 -3.99 -12.25 16.78
N ILE A 918 -3.32 -12.48 17.91
CA ILE A 918 -2.59 -11.46 18.71
C ILE A 918 -1.17 -11.96 19.04
N SER A 919 -0.15 -11.12 18.85
CA SER A 919 1.30 -11.41 18.91
C SER A 919 1.78 -12.46 17.90
N PRO A 920 1.88 -12.15 16.59
CA PRO A 920 2.55 -13.04 15.64
C PRO A 920 4.01 -13.32 16.03
N GLU A 921 4.31 -14.57 16.37
CA GLU A 921 5.55 -15.00 17.03
C GLU A 921 6.38 -15.97 16.16
N GLY A 922 5.70 -16.95 15.55
CA GLY A 922 6.35 -17.96 14.73
C GLY A 922 5.67 -18.09 13.38
N MET A 923 6.45 -18.17 12.30
CA MET A 923 5.88 -18.30 10.95
C MET A 923 6.47 -19.45 10.13
N LYS A 924 5.61 -20.04 9.30
CA LYS A 924 6.02 -21.06 8.32
C LYS A 924 5.29 -20.89 7.00
N PHE A 925 6.06 -20.60 5.95
CA PHE A 925 5.57 -20.68 4.57
C PHE A 925 5.48 -22.15 4.10
N ILE A 926 4.39 -22.49 3.41
CA ILE A 926 4.19 -23.78 2.74
C ILE A 926 3.89 -23.51 1.26
N PRO A 927 4.74 -23.94 0.32
CA PRO A 927 4.50 -23.73 -1.10
C PRO A 927 3.31 -24.57 -1.58
N GLU A 928 2.66 -24.13 -2.66
CA GLU A 928 1.54 -24.80 -3.32
C GLU A 928 1.77 -26.32 -3.49
N SER A 929 2.98 -26.71 -3.90
CA SER A 929 3.34 -28.11 -4.17
C SER A 929 3.34 -29.01 -2.93
N ASP A 930 3.57 -28.46 -1.75
CA ASP A 930 3.65 -29.18 -0.48
C ASP A 930 2.40 -28.97 0.40
N SER A 931 1.53 -28.04 0.00
CA SER A 931 0.30 -27.71 0.71
C SER A 931 -0.78 -28.80 0.57
N PRO A 932 -1.66 -28.96 1.57
CA PRO A 932 -2.75 -29.92 1.53
C PRO A 932 -3.86 -29.58 0.52
N ASN A 933 -4.01 -28.31 0.14
CA ASN A 933 -5.07 -27.78 -0.72
C ASN A 933 -4.58 -27.30 -2.11
N GLY A 934 -3.28 -27.41 -2.41
CA GLY A 934 -2.71 -26.90 -3.66
C GLY A 934 -2.72 -25.38 -3.74
N LYS A 935 -2.41 -24.69 -2.64
CA LYS A 935 -2.27 -23.23 -2.54
C LYS A 935 -1.06 -22.86 -1.69
N ASN A 936 -0.47 -21.70 -1.95
CA ASN A 936 0.57 -21.18 -1.07
C ASN A 936 -0.07 -20.80 0.28
N LEU A 937 0.49 -21.31 1.38
CA LEU A 937 -0.02 -21.05 2.72
C LEU A 937 1.06 -20.37 3.58
N LEU A 938 0.60 -19.52 4.50
CA LEU A 938 1.41 -19.03 5.62
C LEU A 938 0.75 -19.52 6.92
N LEU A 939 1.50 -20.28 7.72
CA LEU A 939 1.15 -20.59 9.10
C LEU A 939 1.73 -19.50 10.00
N VAL A 940 0.93 -18.99 10.93
CA VAL A 940 1.33 -17.95 11.87
C VAL A 940 0.88 -18.37 13.27
N ALA A 941 1.84 -18.63 14.16
CA ALA A 941 1.61 -18.85 15.58
C ALA A 941 1.53 -17.50 16.28
N ASN A 942 0.54 -17.35 17.15
CA ASN A 942 0.21 -16.11 17.83
C ASN A 942 0.22 -16.34 19.34
N GLU A 943 1.23 -15.79 20.04
CA GLU A 943 1.59 -16.16 21.41
C GLU A 943 0.49 -15.78 22.43
N ILE A 944 0.09 -14.51 22.45
CA ILE A 944 -0.87 -13.98 23.44
C ILE A 944 -2.25 -14.59 23.25
N SER A 945 -2.69 -14.74 22.00
CA SER A 945 -3.99 -15.36 21.67
C SER A 945 -4.01 -16.89 21.78
N GLY A 946 -2.83 -17.52 21.87
CA GLY A 946 -2.70 -18.97 21.96
C GLY A 946 -3.17 -19.70 20.69
N SER A 947 -3.17 -19.03 19.55
CA SER A 947 -3.70 -19.56 18.30
C SER A 947 -2.66 -19.66 17.18
N THR A 948 -2.92 -20.55 16.25
CA THR A 948 -2.15 -20.70 15.02
C THR A 948 -3.08 -20.50 13.83
N ALA A 949 -2.92 -19.39 13.12
CA ALA A 949 -3.68 -19.04 11.94
C ALA A 949 -3.07 -19.64 10.66
N ILE A 950 -3.94 -19.93 9.69
CA ILE A 950 -3.56 -20.41 8.36
C ILE A 950 -4.08 -19.41 7.34
N TYR A 951 -3.18 -18.76 6.61
CA TYR A 951 -3.51 -17.83 5.53
C TYR A 951 -3.23 -18.46 4.16
N GLU A 952 -4.11 -18.22 3.19
CA GLU A 952 -3.83 -18.43 1.76
C GLU A 952 -3.18 -17.18 1.19
N ILE A 953 -2.17 -17.36 0.34
CA ILE A 953 -1.52 -16.25 -0.36
C ILE A 953 -1.97 -16.23 -1.83
N LYS A 954 -2.58 -15.13 -2.28
CA LYS A 954 -3.31 -15.00 -3.56
C LYS A 954 -2.57 -14.30 -4.71
#